data_AF-A0AA86R882-F1
#
_entry.id   AF-A0AA86R882-F1
#
_cell.length_a   1.000
_cell.length_b   1.000
_cell.length_c   1.000
_cell.angle_alpha   90.00
_cell.angle_beta   90.00
_cell.angle_gamma   90.00
#
_symmetry.space_group_name_H-M   'P 1'
#
loop_
_entity.id
_entity.type
_entity.pdbx_description
1 polymer ?
#
loop_
_entity_poly.entity_id
_entity_poly.type
_entity_poly.pdbx_seq_one_letter_code
_entity_poly.pdbx_strand_id
1 'polypeptide(L)'
;MRFLLISIILSHFTSKVMQINVGKVLVEKYTQTSLILNYIFAICLQINYNVVQCTQQQQQQQRDLSLKPKQSKNSPTCPLTESNFYKNLVETLQKYPLEWNSTVQVSQDRLMNKNTNGASISEQNNHKNIDQTIQRLQNTLINVAGATSSTREQQGTLQSSQQSDGTTSSYTKPLKIDILQQVQQMRRITIQRNPVPLHHAEQIQQQETIPQPSATNQPTTTTDVPTAPTIPEPADLPVVNNQPTALQPPQPAVPQTASNNSTAKKFQCSECNIEPCSFPTLKGLYGHAHSLTNHPTHPHHPEKIAEQYRTAINALHCKAQCRICGSPFSTKGNCTTHEKQTPYCREKIKEMEQHAQSNPTLTAAPPANVQLPDYDCYTLSRFCSNTDKLALDKAYNQLHDDFIRSKIETPSHIDRFIGQFKLKESKPNKHTVFLEEDEQIKIRKLRSAVSRDFALQATGKAFQRLEDHYDNVPRVLITEQEALEEFKRKHPDSKNLQFPPLPAGIVMQGQMDPITEDEIKTIILRIKKAKSPGEDGITGQHLKYLVYQHEPFLKILEFFFNQLLNNPRHLQDCKKLFRFRALLIPKKTGGFRPVSCESMILAVFSSCLKTRLMQQIKIHDHQFCFKSGGITHALARVESFKAQGKTLTLADCTNAYQAIDQNALIHSLQLNGVNSLFVEYYRTYLDTRSCKYADKITSGCPAGSSTSSMAFAGALTDVITAMEAKGYQLTVFADDIQISHDQNVDKDVVLQELAALLQPLGLELALNKCSSTQDGGEITFLGQTFSQSSTGSLAERMTAKIDKCLKVLDASPITNHQKFLLLRSVVLPKVNYAPLVDFAPKIPQDGFGNQYGLIDQKVFKYASDLFAVKDLSETEQADFFTNSASKGGLEMVVPSLYYDFMQAQQKAVLAGKCGVFKALRKEYLNTLQDHPGVPAIGYAINNFTYLTDNELFDLIKHRFQVLNKELDSESKCLLCGKKMTAQHEIRCNRNAGIRTVRHDYMVNRILTKIDHHRHPRPVDKAHGNLPSSDKLEKPDIEFQYKNATYVLDVTFAVEANICNAFKGKILKYGGTYGDNRVIPLVLRYNGTVYEKSMNMLTTFLPEITDSFLSKHCCLAVARANEEAKLHYTSLITNALHEGTIATKQGQRDRQATGRRAPRAPPGLEGVGARQEGEAQGYAQSDGLGVTVDN
;
A
#
# COMPACT_ATOMS: atom_id res chain seq x y z
N MET A 1 14.90 40.38 -8.94
CA MET A 1 13.99 41.35 -8.27
C MET A 1 12.54 41.26 -8.74
N ARG A 2 12.17 41.61 -9.99
CA ARG A 2 10.75 41.68 -10.43
C ARG A 2 9.90 40.44 -10.06
N PHE A 3 10.42 39.23 -10.26
CA PHE A 3 9.77 37.97 -9.82
C PHE A 3 9.46 37.92 -8.31
N LEU A 4 10.40 38.36 -7.46
CA LEU A 4 10.23 38.40 -6.01
C LEU A 4 9.10 39.35 -5.60
N LEU A 5 8.98 40.49 -6.29
CA LEU A 5 7.90 41.45 -6.06
C LEU A 5 6.52 40.83 -6.38
N ILE A 6 6.42 40.09 -7.49
CA ILE A 6 5.19 39.36 -7.86
C ILE A 6 4.85 38.29 -6.82
N SER A 7 5.83 37.51 -6.36
CA SER A 7 5.63 36.51 -5.29
C SER A 7 5.18 37.13 -3.96
N ILE A 8 5.73 38.30 -3.59
CA ILE A 8 5.31 39.04 -2.38
C ILE A 8 3.88 39.55 -2.52
N ILE A 9 3.51 40.13 -3.66
CA ILE A 9 2.15 40.63 -3.94
C ILE A 9 1.14 39.46 -3.89
N LEU A 10 1.43 38.34 -4.56
CA LEU A 10 0.59 37.15 -4.52
C LEU A 10 0.43 36.60 -3.09
N SER A 11 1.54 36.44 -2.35
CA SER A 11 1.50 35.94 -0.97
C SER A 11 0.70 36.85 -0.04
N HIS A 12 0.80 38.18 -0.20
CA HIS A 12 0.03 39.14 0.59
C HIS A 12 -1.46 39.12 0.22
N PHE A 13 -1.80 38.90 -1.06
CA PHE A 13 -3.18 38.73 -1.52
C PHE A 13 -3.81 37.45 -0.95
N THR A 14 -3.13 36.30 -1.07
CA THR A 14 -3.60 35.03 -0.48
C THR A 14 -3.79 35.14 1.03
N SER A 15 -2.88 35.83 1.72
CA SER A 15 -2.98 36.07 3.18
C SER A 15 -4.20 36.92 3.58
N LYS A 16 -4.67 37.83 2.72
CA LYS A 16 -5.89 38.61 2.98
C LYS A 16 -7.17 37.84 2.68
N VAL A 17 -7.20 37.04 1.61
CA VAL A 17 -8.36 36.19 1.29
C VAL A 17 -8.63 35.17 2.40
N MET A 18 -7.57 34.63 3.03
CA MET A 18 -7.67 33.69 4.16
C MET A 18 -8.26 34.28 5.47
N GLN A 19 -8.41 35.60 5.59
CA GLN A 19 -8.86 36.25 6.84
C GLN A 19 -10.35 36.62 6.87
N ILE A 20 -11.09 36.44 5.77
CA ILE A 20 -12.51 36.82 5.69
C ILE A 20 -13.39 35.64 6.09
N ASN A 21 -14.11 35.81 7.20
CA ASN A 21 -14.98 34.79 7.79
C ASN A 21 -16.45 35.08 7.43
N VAL A 22 -17.16 34.12 6.81
CA VAL A 22 -18.64 33.93 6.68
C VAL A 22 -19.02 33.28 5.33
N GLY A 23 -19.92 32.29 5.38
CA GLY A 23 -20.91 32.05 4.31
C GLY A 23 -20.65 30.92 3.31
N LYS A 24 -21.70 30.11 3.05
CA LYS A 24 -21.71 28.97 2.09
C LYS A 24 -21.40 29.36 0.64
N VAL A 25 -21.60 30.64 0.27
CA VAL A 25 -21.40 31.18 -1.09
C VAL A 25 -19.93 31.12 -1.54
N LEU A 26 -18.98 30.94 -0.62
CA LEU A 26 -17.56 30.95 -0.97
C LEU A 26 -17.10 29.76 -1.82
N VAL A 27 -17.78 28.60 -1.82
CA VAL A 27 -17.26 27.37 -2.46
C VAL A 27 -17.11 27.51 -3.98
N GLU A 28 -18.12 28.08 -4.66
CA GLU A 28 -18.06 28.32 -6.11
C GLU A 28 -17.06 29.43 -6.47
N LYS A 29 -16.97 30.49 -5.65
CA LYS A 29 -16.02 31.59 -5.85
C LYS A 29 -14.56 31.17 -5.54
N TYR A 30 -14.34 30.25 -4.61
CA TYR A 30 -13.05 29.62 -4.34
C TYR A 30 -12.64 28.70 -5.50
N THR A 31 -13.60 28.00 -6.11
CA THR A 31 -13.38 27.19 -7.31
C THR A 31 -12.96 28.07 -8.50
N GLN A 32 -13.63 29.21 -8.74
CA GLN A 32 -13.23 30.18 -9.77
C GLN A 32 -11.84 30.81 -9.48
N THR A 33 -11.56 31.18 -8.23
CA THR A 33 -10.26 31.74 -7.83
C THR A 33 -9.13 30.72 -7.99
N SER A 34 -9.40 29.45 -7.65
CA SER A 34 -8.49 28.32 -7.88
C SER A 34 -8.22 28.12 -9.37
N LEU A 35 -9.26 28.17 -10.23
CA LEU A 35 -9.12 28.13 -11.69
C LEU A 35 -8.19 29.23 -12.22
N ILE A 36 -8.36 30.47 -11.76
CA ILE A 36 -7.50 31.61 -12.15
C ILE A 36 -6.04 31.38 -11.68
N LEU A 37 -5.84 30.95 -10.42
CA LEU A 37 -4.51 30.68 -9.89
C LEU A 37 -3.81 29.51 -10.61
N ASN A 38 -4.55 28.44 -10.93
CA ASN A 38 -4.04 27.31 -11.70
C ASN A 38 -3.68 27.71 -13.15
N TYR A 39 -4.46 28.61 -13.77
CA TYR A 39 -4.16 29.14 -15.10
C TYR A 39 -2.90 30.02 -15.11
N ILE A 40 -2.75 30.91 -14.13
CA ILE A 40 -1.52 31.69 -13.91
C ILE A 40 -0.31 30.76 -13.66
N PHE A 41 -0.48 29.72 -12.85
CA PHE A 41 0.57 28.74 -12.56
C PHE A 41 0.97 27.93 -13.81
N ALA A 42 0.02 27.53 -14.65
CA ALA A 42 0.28 26.87 -15.93
C ALA A 42 1.06 27.77 -16.91
N ILE A 43 0.71 29.06 -16.99
CA ILE A 43 1.47 30.06 -17.77
C ILE A 43 2.91 30.19 -17.24
N CYS A 44 3.10 30.29 -15.92
CA CYS A 44 4.42 30.32 -15.30
C CYS A 44 5.25 29.05 -15.59
N LEU A 45 4.63 27.87 -15.57
CA LEU A 45 5.29 26.61 -15.93
C LEU A 45 5.70 26.57 -17.41
N GLN A 46 4.84 27.01 -18.33
CA GLN A 46 5.17 27.04 -19.76
C GLN A 46 6.29 28.04 -20.08
N ILE A 47 6.29 29.21 -19.42
CA ILE A 47 7.40 30.17 -19.52
C ILE A 47 8.71 29.53 -19.03
N ASN A 48 8.68 28.85 -17.86
CA ASN A 48 9.86 28.20 -17.31
C ASN A 48 10.39 27.07 -18.21
N TYR A 49 9.49 26.25 -18.78
CA TYR A 49 9.85 25.23 -19.77
C TYR A 49 10.55 25.84 -21.00
N ASN A 50 9.98 26.91 -21.57
CA ASN A 50 10.56 27.59 -22.74
C ASN A 50 11.93 28.21 -22.42
N VAL A 51 12.13 28.76 -21.22
CA VAL A 51 13.43 29.28 -20.76
C VAL A 51 14.46 28.17 -20.59
N VAL A 52 14.08 27.02 -20.03
CA VAL A 52 14.96 25.85 -19.90
C VAL A 52 15.36 25.31 -21.28
N GLN A 53 14.42 25.18 -22.22
CA GLN A 53 14.72 24.77 -23.60
C GLN A 53 15.68 25.73 -24.31
N CYS A 54 15.47 27.05 -24.19
CA CYS A 54 16.37 28.05 -24.74
C CYS A 54 17.78 27.98 -24.10
N THR A 55 17.85 27.76 -22.78
CA THR A 55 19.13 27.59 -22.05
C THR A 55 19.88 26.33 -22.52
N GLN A 56 19.16 25.23 -22.74
CA GLN A 56 19.73 23.99 -23.28
C GLN A 56 20.25 24.17 -24.71
N GLN A 57 19.51 24.89 -25.58
CA GLN A 57 19.99 25.24 -26.93
C GLN A 57 21.23 26.13 -26.90
N GLN A 58 21.32 27.10 -25.97
CA GLN A 58 22.53 27.92 -25.81
C GLN A 58 23.73 27.10 -25.32
N GLN A 59 23.55 26.17 -24.38
CA GLN A 59 24.61 25.25 -23.94
C GLN A 59 25.06 24.31 -25.06
N GLN A 60 24.13 23.84 -25.90
CA GLN A 60 24.46 23.05 -27.08
C GLN A 60 25.29 23.86 -28.09
N GLN A 61 24.83 25.07 -28.46
CA GLN A 61 25.58 25.94 -29.37
C GLN A 61 26.96 26.35 -28.83
N GLN A 62 27.11 26.54 -27.52
CA GLN A 62 28.43 26.80 -26.91
C GLN A 62 29.37 25.59 -27.00
N ARG A 63 28.85 24.36 -26.87
CA ARG A 63 29.64 23.14 -27.13
C ARG A 63 30.02 23.04 -28.60
N ASP A 64 29.08 23.25 -29.52
CA ASP A 64 29.32 23.15 -30.96
C ASP A 64 30.32 24.22 -31.46
N LEU A 65 30.34 25.42 -30.83
CA LEU A 65 31.35 26.46 -31.07
C LEU A 65 32.72 26.13 -30.47
N SER A 66 32.78 25.36 -29.37
CA SER A 66 34.05 24.93 -28.77
C SER A 66 34.82 23.88 -29.60
N LEU A 67 34.16 23.26 -30.58
CA LEU A 67 34.68 22.17 -31.41
C LEU A 67 35.19 22.61 -32.80
N LYS A 68 35.31 23.92 -33.07
CA LYS A 68 35.80 24.44 -34.37
C LYS A 68 37.06 25.31 -34.24
N PRO A 69 38.03 25.21 -35.17
CA PRO A 69 39.22 26.09 -35.18
C PRO A 69 38.85 27.57 -35.35
N LYS A 70 39.62 28.45 -34.70
CA LYS A 70 39.35 29.91 -34.67
C LYS A 70 39.55 30.58 -36.04
N GLN A 71 38.47 31.00 -36.71
CA GLN A 71 38.53 32.03 -37.76
C GLN A 71 37.33 32.98 -37.73
N SER A 72 37.61 34.25 -38.08
CA SER A 72 36.70 35.41 -38.14
C SER A 72 36.09 35.89 -36.81
N LYS A 73 35.91 37.22 -36.70
CA LYS A 73 35.16 37.88 -35.62
C LYS A 73 33.83 38.39 -36.20
N ASN A 74 32.72 37.77 -35.84
CA ASN A 74 31.39 38.37 -35.89
C ASN A 74 30.46 37.59 -34.96
N SER A 75 29.87 38.26 -33.97
CA SER A 75 28.97 37.64 -32.99
C SER A 75 27.52 37.67 -33.49
N PRO A 76 26.83 36.53 -33.64
CA PRO A 76 25.42 36.52 -33.98
C PRO A 76 24.58 37.04 -32.79
N THR A 77 23.70 37.99 -33.04
CA THR A 77 22.75 38.51 -32.05
C THR A 77 21.55 37.57 -31.89
N CYS A 78 21.05 37.44 -30.65
CA CYS A 78 19.93 36.56 -30.34
C CYS A 78 18.60 37.09 -30.93
N PRO A 79 17.74 36.25 -31.55
CA PRO A 79 16.46 36.68 -32.13
C PRO A 79 15.38 37.03 -31.07
N LEU A 80 15.63 36.78 -29.79
CA LEU A 80 14.74 37.17 -28.69
C LEU A 80 15.19 38.49 -28.05
N THR A 81 14.86 39.60 -28.71
CA THR A 81 14.74 40.90 -28.04
C THR A 81 13.55 40.90 -27.08
N GLU A 82 13.57 41.75 -26.05
CA GLU A 82 12.50 41.85 -25.06
C GLU A 82 11.12 42.15 -25.72
N SER A 83 11.13 42.91 -26.83
CA SER A 83 9.97 43.17 -27.68
C SER A 83 9.31 41.89 -28.24
N ASN A 84 10.11 40.94 -28.76
CA ASN A 84 9.58 39.68 -29.31
C ASN A 84 8.92 38.79 -28.23
N PHE A 85 9.37 38.88 -26.98
CA PHE A 85 8.72 38.19 -25.85
C PHE A 85 7.35 38.81 -25.55
N TYR A 86 7.28 40.14 -25.39
CA TYR A 86 6.02 40.83 -25.10
C TYR A 86 5.00 40.73 -26.24
N LYS A 87 5.43 40.79 -27.51
CA LYS A 87 4.57 40.59 -28.67
C LYS A 87 3.89 39.21 -28.67
N ASN A 88 4.66 38.14 -28.45
CA ASN A 88 4.10 36.78 -28.35
C ASN A 88 3.12 36.63 -27.18
N LEU A 89 3.38 37.27 -26.03
CA LEU A 89 2.47 37.26 -24.89
C LEU A 89 1.14 37.96 -25.22
N VAL A 90 1.18 39.14 -25.85
CA VAL A 90 -0.03 39.87 -26.26
C VAL A 90 -0.82 39.11 -27.32
N GLU A 91 -0.16 38.58 -28.37
CA GLU A 91 -0.84 37.77 -29.39
C GLU A 91 -1.46 36.49 -28.81
N THR A 92 -0.83 35.86 -27.81
CA THR A 92 -1.37 34.69 -27.13
C THR A 92 -2.62 35.04 -26.30
N LEU A 93 -2.58 36.16 -25.57
CA LEU A 93 -3.73 36.66 -24.80
C LEU A 93 -4.91 37.10 -25.70
N GLN A 94 -4.62 37.61 -26.90
CA GLN A 94 -5.64 38.00 -27.88
C GLN A 94 -6.26 36.81 -28.63
N LYS A 95 -5.54 35.69 -28.79
CA LYS A 95 -6.01 34.49 -29.52
C LYS A 95 -7.03 33.63 -28.76
N TYR A 96 -7.30 33.89 -27.48
CA TYR A 96 -8.26 33.14 -26.66
C TYR A 96 -9.43 34.01 -26.14
N PRO A 97 -10.40 34.37 -26.99
CA PRO A 97 -11.68 34.92 -26.52
C PRO A 97 -12.44 33.84 -25.74
N LEU A 98 -12.80 34.14 -24.48
CA LEU A 98 -13.51 33.22 -23.59
C LEU A 98 -15.01 33.18 -23.90
N GLU A 99 -15.61 31.98 -23.90
CA GLU A 99 -17.07 31.78 -23.83
C GLU A 99 -17.63 32.09 -22.42
N TRP A 100 -17.26 33.26 -21.90
CA TRP A 100 -17.61 33.70 -20.54
C TRP A 100 -19.10 34.06 -20.45
N ASN A 101 -19.64 34.71 -21.48
CA ASN A 101 -21.01 35.22 -21.49
C ASN A 101 -22.06 34.11 -21.38
N SER A 102 -21.91 32.99 -22.10
CA SER A 102 -22.84 31.85 -22.02
C SER A 102 -22.88 31.24 -20.61
N THR A 103 -21.71 31.07 -19.99
CA THR A 103 -21.58 30.51 -18.64
C THR A 103 -22.14 31.45 -17.56
N VAL A 104 -21.93 32.77 -17.71
CA VAL A 104 -22.52 33.78 -16.82
C VAL A 104 -24.04 33.86 -16.99
N GLN A 105 -24.55 33.87 -18.23
CA GLN A 105 -26.00 33.91 -18.50
C GLN A 105 -26.72 32.72 -17.84
N VAL A 106 -26.23 31.50 -18.08
CA VAL A 106 -26.79 30.26 -17.48
C VAL A 106 -26.70 30.27 -15.94
N SER A 107 -25.71 30.98 -15.36
CA SER A 107 -25.60 31.13 -13.91
C SER A 107 -26.57 32.19 -13.36
N GLN A 108 -26.77 33.30 -14.06
CA GLN A 108 -27.75 34.33 -13.72
C GLN A 108 -29.19 33.81 -13.85
N ASP A 109 -29.51 33.08 -14.92
CA ASP A 109 -30.83 32.46 -15.12
C ASP A 109 -31.15 31.44 -14.03
N ARG A 110 -30.14 30.71 -13.52
CA ARG A 110 -30.28 29.79 -12.37
C ARG A 110 -30.46 30.49 -11.02
N LEU A 111 -29.94 31.71 -10.86
CA LEU A 111 -30.13 32.53 -9.66
C LEU A 111 -31.50 33.22 -9.68
N MET A 112 -31.89 33.81 -10.81
CA MET A 112 -33.20 34.45 -10.99
C MET A 112 -34.36 33.48 -10.77
N ASN A 113 -34.23 32.22 -11.23
CA ASN A 113 -35.26 31.18 -11.05
C ASN A 113 -35.30 30.55 -9.63
N LYS A 114 -34.56 31.06 -8.63
CA LYS A 114 -34.51 30.45 -7.29
C LYS A 114 -34.83 31.35 -6.09
N ASN A 115 -34.91 32.67 -6.24
CA ASN A 115 -35.20 33.59 -5.14
C ASN A 115 -36.52 34.34 -5.34
N THR A 116 -37.64 33.73 -4.94
CA THR A 116 -38.72 34.50 -4.33
C THR A 116 -38.28 34.89 -2.91
N ASN A 117 -38.40 36.18 -2.59
CA ASN A 117 -38.08 36.83 -1.31
C ASN A 117 -36.59 36.96 -0.91
N GLY A 118 -36.11 38.21 -0.85
CA GLY A 118 -35.10 38.64 0.13
C GLY A 118 -33.62 38.58 -0.28
N ALA A 119 -33.18 39.52 -1.11
CA ALA A 119 -31.77 39.93 -1.20
C ALA A 119 -31.64 41.43 -0.87
N SER A 120 -30.56 41.85 -0.22
CA SER A 120 -30.40 43.21 0.30
C SER A 120 -29.69 44.14 -0.68
N ILE A 121 -29.96 45.45 -0.58
CA ILE A 121 -29.29 46.50 -1.36
C ILE A 121 -27.76 46.50 -1.14
N SER A 122 -27.29 45.99 0.00
CA SER A 122 -25.85 45.85 0.29
C SER A 122 -25.14 44.86 -0.64
N GLU A 123 -25.81 43.79 -1.07
CA GLU A 123 -25.23 42.74 -1.91
C GLU A 123 -25.08 43.19 -3.36
N GLN A 124 -26.04 43.98 -3.86
CA GLN A 124 -25.97 44.58 -5.20
C GLN A 124 -24.83 45.62 -5.31
N ASN A 125 -24.61 46.43 -4.27
CA ASN A 125 -23.51 47.40 -4.22
C ASN A 125 -22.13 46.70 -4.10
N ASN A 126 -22.04 45.60 -3.35
CA ASN A 126 -20.81 44.81 -3.27
C ASN A 126 -20.44 44.16 -4.62
N HIS A 127 -21.43 43.69 -5.40
CA HIS A 127 -21.17 43.19 -6.76
C HIS A 127 -20.59 44.27 -7.68
N LYS A 128 -21.21 45.46 -7.77
CA LYS A 128 -20.70 46.58 -8.58
C LYS A 128 -19.27 46.98 -8.24
N ASN A 129 -18.89 46.99 -6.97
CA ASN A 129 -17.53 47.33 -6.54
C ASN A 129 -16.48 46.26 -6.94
N ILE A 130 -16.87 44.98 -6.95
CA ILE A 130 -15.97 43.88 -7.34
C ILE A 130 -15.74 43.89 -8.86
N ASP A 131 -16.79 44.05 -9.65
CA ASP A 131 -16.68 44.09 -11.12
C ASP A 131 -15.79 45.27 -11.58
N GLN A 132 -15.98 46.46 -10.99
CA GLN A 132 -15.09 47.61 -11.21
C GLN A 132 -13.63 47.34 -10.81
N THR A 133 -13.40 46.53 -9.77
CA THR A 133 -12.04 46.17 -9.32
C THR A 133 -11.36 45.21 -10.30
N ILE A 134 -12.10 44.25 -10.86
CA ILE A 134 -11.61 43.33 -11.89
C ILE A 134 -11.29 44.09 -13.19
N GLN A 135 -12.19 44.99 -13.61
CA GLN A 135 -11.98 45.85 -14.78
C GLN A 135 -10.72 46.72 -14.62
N ARG A 136 -10.49 47.30 -13.43
CA ARG A 136 -9.27 48.07 -13.12
C ARG A 136 -8.01 47.21 -13.18
N LEU A 137 -8.04 45.96 -12.71
CA LEU A 137 -6.89 45.05 -12.78
C LEU A 137 -6.55 44.67 -14.23
N GLN A 138 -7.56 44.37 -15.06
CA GLN A 138 -7.37 44.10 -16.49
C GLN A 138 -6.77 45.31 -17.21
N ASN A 139 -7.34 46.50 -17.01
CA ASN A 139 -6.83 47.74 -17.60
C ASN A 139 -5.41 48.07 -17.11
N THR A 140 -5.07 47.78 -15.84
CA THR A 140 -3.72 47.97 -15.30
C THR A 140 -2.71 47.04 -15.97
N LEU A 141 -3.05 45.77 -16.18
CA LEU A 141 -2.18 44.81 -16.87
C LEU A 141 -1.96 45.18 -18.35
N ILE A 142 -3.01 45.64 -19.04
CA ILE A 142 -2.91 46.14 -20.42
C ILE A 142 -2.02 47.40 -20.48
N ASN A 143 -2.23 48.36 -19.57
CA ASN A 143 -1.44 49.60 -19.53
C ASN A 143 0.03 49.35 -19.17
N VAL A 144 0.33 48.39 -18.29
CA VAL A 144 1.71 48.00 -17.97
C VAL A 144 2.41 47.38 -19.17
N ALA A 145 1.71 46.61 -20.01
CA ALA A 145 2.26 46.08 -21.26
C ALA A 145 2.48 47.18 -22.32
N GLY A 146 1.54 48.12 -22.45
CA GLY A 146 1.64 49.24 -23.41
C GLY A 146 2.66 50.32 -23.04
N ALA A 147 2.91 50.55 -21.75
CA ALA A 147 3.90 51.54 -21.29
C ALA A 147 5.36 51.12 -21.54
N THR A 148 5.62 49.82 -21.72
CA THR A 148 6.97 49.29 -22.01
C THR A 148 7.38 49.35 -23.49
N SER A 149 6.45 49.62 -24.42
CA SER A 149 6.74 49.68 -25.86
C SER A 149 7.09 51.08 -26.41
N SER A 150 7.06 52.13 -25.58
CA SER A 150 7.14 53.54 -26.04
C SER A 150 8.47 54.26 -25.77
N THR A 151 9.50 53.58 -25.27
CA THR A 151 10.72 54.22 -24.73
C THR A 151 12.03 53.91 -25.46
N ARG A 152 12.00 53.63 -26.78
CA ARG A 152 13.17 53.84 -27.67
C ARG A 152 12.88 53.80 -29.18
N GLU A 153 12.22 54.82 -29.75
CA GLU A 153 12.28 55.06 -31.21
C GLU A 153 11.91 56.52 -31.58
N GLN A 154 12.88 57.43 -31.52
CA GLN A 154 12.82 58.75 -32.15
C GLN A 154 14.22 59.21 -32.59
N GLN A 155 14.47 59.13 -33.90
CA GLN A 155 15.35 59.95 -34.77
C GLN A 155 15.83 59.08 -35.94
N GLY A 156 15.60 59.52 -37.18
CA GLY A 156 15.96 58.76 -38.40
C GLY A 156 14.89 58.82 -39.49
N THR A 157 14.55 60.02 -39.95
CA THR A 157 13.50 60.26 -40.95
C THR A 157 14.03 60.15 -42.39
N LEU A 158 13.09 59.91 -43.32
CA LEU A 158 13.12 60.18 -44.78
C LEU A 158 13.64 59.09 -45.76
N GLN A 159 12.74 58.82 -46.72
CA GLN A 159 12.95 58.54 -48.15
C GLN A 159 13.59 57.20 -48.57
N SER A 160 13.13 56.56 -49.66
CA SER A 160 11.89 56.75 -50.46
C SER A 160 11.66 55.53 -51.40
N SER A 161 10.49 55.50 -52.07
CA SER A 161 10.26 55.11 -53.49
C SER A 161 10.95 53.85 -54.08
N GLN A 162 10.33 53.00 -54.90
CA GLN A 162 8.95 52.86 -55.42
C GLN A 162 8.93 51.57 -56.28
N GLN A 163 7.73 51.00 -56.54
CA GLN A 163 7.42 50.17 -57.72
C GLN A 163 8.24 48.86 -57.92
N SER A 164 7.86 47.96 -58.83
CA SER A 164 6.50 47.45 -59.12
C SER A 164 6.64 46.05 -59.78
N ASP A 165 5.54 45.29 -59.74
CA ASP A 165 5.26 44.12 -60.62
C ASP A 165 6.24 42.91 -60.55
N GLY A 166 5.83 41.68 -60.84
CA GLY A 166 4.48 41.17 -61.12
C GLY A 166 4.57 39.76 -61.74
N THR A 167 3.44 39.03 -61.78
CA THR A 167 3.24 37.75 -62.51
C THR A 167 4.04 36.52 -62.01
N THR A 168 3.56 35.26 -62.03
CA THR A 168 2.21 34.73 -62.32
C THR A 168 2.01 33.32 -61.74
N SER A 169 0.77 33.00 -61.34
CA SER A 169 0.06 31.69 -61.41
C SER A 169 0.67 30.41 -60.79
N SER A 170 -0.11 29.41 -60.35
CA SER A 170 -1.53 29.14 -60.60
C SER A 170 -2.28 28.48 -59.43
N TYR A 171 -3.56 28.87 -59.27
CA TYR A 171 -4.77 28.13 -58.81
C TYR A 171 -4.64 26.88 -57.89
N THR A 172 -5.46 26.71 -56.83
CA THR A 172 -6.93 26.93 -56.78
C THR A 172 -7.47 27.55 -55.46
N LYS A 173 -8.80 27.81 -55.44
CA LYS A 173 -9.68 28.42 -54.40
C LYS A 173 -11.15 28.02 -54.75
N PRO A 174 -12.24 28.34 -53.99
CA PRO A 174 -12.39 29.14 -52.76
C PRO A 174 -13.36 28.57 -51.66
N LEU A 175 -13.61 29.37 -50.59
CA LEU A 175 -14.79 29.50 -49.64
C LEU A 175 -15.68 28.27 -49.28
N LYS A 176 -16.01 27.95 -48.01
CA LYS A 176 -16.80 28.65 -46.94
C LYS A 176 -18.32 28.84 -47.24
N ILE A 177 -19.21 28.28 -46.38
CA ILE A 177 -20.36 28.94 -45.70
C ILE A 177 -21.06 27.98 -44.68
N ASP A 178 -21.93 28.57 -43.84
CA ASP A 178 -22.62 28.14 -42.59
C ASP A 178 -23.03 26.67 -42.32
N ILE A 179 -22.86 26.28 -41.04
CA ILE A 179 -23.79 25.40 -40.29
C ILE A 179 -23.95 25.95 -38.85
N LEU A 180 -24.78 26.99 -38.64
CA LEU A 180 -25.06 27.51 -37.29
C LEU A 180 -26.49 28.04 -37.04
N GLN A 181 -27.45 27.78 -37.94
CA GLN A 181 -28.86 28.21 -37.78
C GLN A 181 -29.90 27.07 -37.64
N GLN A 182 -29.57 25.81 -37.95
CA GLN A 182 -30.58 24.72 -37.93
C GLN A 182 -30.85 24.09 -36.54
N VAL A 183 -30.00 24.32 -35.53
CA VAL A 183 -30.12 23.65 -34.22
C VAL A 183 -31.17 24.30 -33.30
N GLN A 184 -31.59 25.54 -33.57
CA GLN A 184 -32.49 26.30 -32.69
C GLN A 184 -34.00 26.10 -32.97
N GLN A 185 -34.40 25.41 -34.05
CA GLN A 185 -35.79 25.41 -34.51
C GLN A 185 -36.61 24.13 -34.20
N MET A 186 -36.00 23.08 -33.63
CA MET A 186 -36.69 21.81 -33.30
C MET A 186 -36.84 21.54 -31.79
N ARG A 187 -37.15 22.57 -30.98
CA ARG A 187 -37.46 22.42 -29.55
C ARG A 187 -38.65 23.30 -29.08
N ARG A 188 -39.84 23.15 -29.68
CA ARG A 188 -41.09 23.75 -29.15
C ARG A 188 -42.42 23.21 -29.73
N ILE A 189 -42.73 21.93 -29.52
CA ILE A 189 -44.12 21.44 -29.38
C ILE A 189 -44.16 20.47 -28.17
N THR A 190 -45.27 20.43 -27.43
CA THR A 190 -45.46 19.62 -26.21
C THR A 190 -46.93 19.23 -26.08
N ILE A 191 -47.23 18.23 -25.23
CA ILE A 191 -48.55 17.88 -24.62
C ILE A 191 -49.35 16.72 -25.29
N GLN A 192 -49.35 15.58 -24.58
CA GLN A 192 -50.40 14.54 -24.39
C GLN A 192 -51.09 13.85 -25.59
N ARG A 193 -51.13 12.50 -25.56
CA ARG A 193 -52.34 11.74 -25.15
C ARG A 193 -52.07 10.26 -24.81
N ASN A 194 -53.04 9.70 -24.08
CA ASN A 194 -53.14 8.44 -23.33
C ASN A 194 -52.64 7.10 -23.96
N PRO A 195 -52.44 6.05 -23.13
CA PRO A 195 -52.08 4.71 -23.59
C PRO A 195 -53.28 3.88 -24.07
N VAL A 196 -52.99 2.80 -24.82
CA VAL A 196 -53.90 1.69 -25.14
C VAL A 196 -53.14 0.37 -24.90
N PRO A 197 -53.72 -0.63 -24.20
CA PRO A 197 -53.04 -1.90 -23.92
C PRO A 197 -53.17 -2.89 -25.08
N LEU A 198 -52.25 -3.86 -25.14
CA LEU A 198 -52.41 -5.11 -25.88
C LEU A 198 -52.14 -6.30 -24.95
N HIS A 199 -53.00 -7.31 -25.04
CA HIS A 199 -52.97 -8.55 -24.27
C HIS A 199 -52.84 -9.74 -25.23
N HIS A 200 -52.61 -10.94 -24.67
CA HIS A 200 -52.25 -12.20 -25.37
C HIS A 200 -50.80 -12.17 -25.92
N ALA A 201 -49.84 -12.96 -25.45
CA ALA A 201 -49.79 -14.29 -24.81
C ALA A 201 -49.96 -15.48 -25.74
N GLU A 202 -49.00 -16.40 -25.66
CA GLU A 202 -49.24 -17.84 -25.79
C GLU A 202 -48.24 -18.60 -24.92
N GLN A 203 -48.64 -19.79 -24.45
CA GLN A 203 -47.81 -20.67 -23.63
C GLN A 203 -47.51 -21.94 -24.44
N ILE A 204 -46.29 -22.47 -24.34
CA ILE A 204 -46.09 -23.92 -24.48
C ILE A 204 -45.36 -24.41 -23.24
N GLN A 205 -46.04 -25.32 -22.54
CA GLN A 205 -45.58 -26.01 -21.36
C GLN A 205 -45.28 -27.45 -21.78
N GLN A 206 -44.08 -27.94 -21.51
CA GLN A 206 -43.78 -29.37 -21.52
C GLN A 206 -43.08 -29.76 -20.22
N GLN A 207 -43.32 -31.00 -19.81
CA GLN A 207 -43.21 -31.49 -18.45
C GLN A 207 -42.56 -32.88 -18.50
N GLU A 208 -42.00 -33.33 -17.38
CA GLU A 208 -41.46 -34.69 -17.18
C GLU A 208 -40.21 -35.05 -18.03
N THR A 209 -39.38 -36.05 -17.68
CA THR A 209 -39.37 -36.95 -16.51
C THR A 209 -37.92 -37.17 -16.03
N ILE A 210 -37.72 -37.57 -14.77
CA ILE A 210 -36.43 -38.14 -14.29
C ILE A 210 -36.71 -39.50 -13.62
N PRO A 211 -36.12 -40.61 -14.10
CA PRO A 211 -36.28 -41.93 -13.50
C PRO A 211 -35.21 -42.23 -12.43
N GLN A 212 -35.60 -42.99 -11.39
CA GLN A 212 -34.71 -43.77 -10.54
C GLN A 212 -35.26 -45.18 -10.31
N PRO A 213 -34.38 -46.18 -10.40
CA PRO A 213 -34.40 -47.35 -9.51
C PRO A 213 -32.98 -47.76 -9.04
N SER A 214 -32.74 -48.55 -7.99
CA SER A 214 -33.44 -48.82 -6.72
C SER A 214 -32.58 -49.76 -5.85
N ALA A 215 -32.75 -49.71 -4.51
CA ALA A 215 -32.49 -50.81 -3.54
C ALA A 215 -31.00 -51.31 -3.34
N THR A 216 -30.60 -52.05 -2.29
CA THR A 216 -31.31 -52.61 -1.11
C THR A 216 -30.36 -52.85 0.10
N ASN A 217 -30.93 -52.95 1.32
CA ASN A 217 -30.55 -53.79 2.49
C ASN A 217 -30.29 -53.11 3.86
N GLN A 218 -30.99 -53.63 4.89
CA GLN A 218 -30.69 -53.55 6.34
C GLN A 218 -30.27 -54.95 6.84
N PRO A 219 -29.77 -55.14 8.09
CA PRO A 219 -30.61 -55.33 9.30
C PRO A 219 -30.19 -54.39 10.49
N THR A 220 -31.04 -53.91 11.41
CA THR A 220 -31.67 -54.52 12.63
C THR A 220 -30.66 -55.10 13.66
N THR A 221 -30.76 -54.96 15.01
CA THR A 221 -31.86 -54.56 15.94
C THR A 221 -31.35 -54.33 17.41
N THR A 222 -32.17 -53.71 18.30
CA THR A 222 -32.28 -53.91 19.80
C THR A 222 -31.07 -53.66 20.75
N THR A 223 -31.16 -53.28 22.05
CA THR A 223 -32.20 -52.72 22.97
C THR A 223 -31.60 -52.15 24.29
N ASP A 224 -32.34 -51.25 24.96
CA ASP A 224 -32.52 -51.06 26.44
C ASP A 224 -31.42 -50.52 27.41
N VAL A 225 -31.89 -50.31 28.66
CA VAL A 225 -31.54 -49.37 29.78
C VAL A 225 -31.94 -50.09 31.11
N PRO A 226 -31.57 -49.76 32.39
CA PRO A 226 -30.88 -48.60 33.03
C PRO A 226 -29.51 -49.00 33.71
N THR A 227 -28.98 -48.60 34.90
CA THR A 227 -29.45 -47.88 36.13
C THR A 227 -28.28 -47.30 36.99
N ALA A 228 -28.60 -46.43 37.95
CA ALA A 228 -27.76 -45.98 39.10
C ALA A 228 -28.04 -46.88 40.36
N PRO A 229 -27.58 -46.66 41.64
CA PRO A 229 -27.35 -45.37 42.32
C PRO A 229 -26.25 -45.28 43.46
N THR A 230 -26.25 -44.11 44.14
CA THR A 230 -25.95 -43.85 45.59
C THR A 230 -24.55 -43.47 46.14
N ILE A 231 -24.61 -42.72 47.26
CA ILE A 231 -23.60 -41.93 48.01
C ILE A 231 -23.21 -42.66 49.33
N PRO A 232 -22.19 -42.23 50.11
CA PRO A 232 -22.46 -41.33 51.26
C PRO A 232 -21.35 -40.29 51.64
N GLU A 233 -21.60 -39.60 52.77
CA GLU A 233 -20.97 -38.39 53.40
C GLU A 233 -19.92 -38.77 54.53
N PRO A 234 -19.51 -37.99 55.59
CA PRO A 234 -19.79 -36.59 56.06
C PRO A 234 -18.56 -35.76 56.65
N ALA A 235 -18.85 -34.62 57.31
CA ALA A 235 -18.16 -34.00 58.49
C ALA A 235 -16.84 -33.15 58.31
N ASP A 236 -16.48 -32.11 59.11
CA ASP A 236 -17.12 -31.42 60.27
C ASP A 236 -16.59 -29.95 60.54
N LEU A 237 -17.07 -29.26 61.60
CA LEU A 237 -16.76 -27.87 62.08
C LEU A 237 -15.62 -27.82 63.18
N PRO A 238 -15.28 -26.74 63.99
CA PRO A 238 -15.82 -25.35 64.14
C PRO A 238 -14.85 -24.13 64.44
N VAL A 239 -15.37 -22.90 64.25
CA VAL A 239 -15.32 -21.63 65.09
C VAL A 239 -14.07 -21.13 65.87
N VAL A 240 -13.78 -19.79 65.82
CA VAL A 240 -13.53 -18.84 66.98
C VAL A 240 -13.24 -17.38 66.51
N ASN A 241 -13.56 -16.36 67.34
CA ASN A 241 -13.45 -14.91 67.10
C ASN A 241 -12.10 -14.27 67.54
N ASN A 242 -11.70 -13.11 66.99
CA ASN A 242 -11.73 -11.80 67.71
C ASN A 242 -11.15 -10.57 66.96
N GLN A 243 -11.59 -9.39 67.43
CA GLN A 243 -11.14 -8.02 67.13
C GLN A 243 -10.63 -7.36 68.46
N PRO A 244 -10.33 -6.05 68.55
CA PRO A 244 -9.47 -5.17 67.71
C PRO A 244 -8.50 -4.33 68.57
N THR A 245 -7.60 -3.53 67.96
CA THR A 245 -7.22 -2.20 68.49
C THR A 245 -6.47 -1.35 67.45
N ALA A 246 -6.32 -0.05 67.71
CA ALA A 246 -5.61 0.90 66.86
C ALA A 246 -4.81 1.91 67.72
N LEU A 247 -3.77 2.53 67.16
CA LEU A 247 -3.38 3.94 67.42
C LEU A 247 -2.28 4.42 66.45
N GLN A 248 -1.98 5.72 66.48
CA GLN A 248 -1.13 6.46 65.53
C GLN A 248 0.30 6.75 66.05
N PRO A 249 1.24 7.21 65.18
CA PRO A 249 2.68 7.18 65.46
C PRO A 249 3.29 8.51 65.96
N PRO A 250 4.53 8.49 66.50
CA PRO A 250 5.38 9.67 66.66
C PRO A 250 6.14 10.03 65.38
N GLN A 251 6.62 11.28 65.30
CA GLN A 251 7.38 11.85 64.17
C GLN A 251 8.92 11.71 64.30
N PRO A 252 9.71 11.97 63.23
CA PRO A 252 11.12 11.59 63.16
C PRO A 252 12.10 12.59 63.80
N ALA A 253 13.28 12.09 64.18
CA ALA A 253 14.45 12.90 64.52
C ALA A 253 15.36 13.11 63.30
N VAL A 254 16.01 14.28 63.23
CA VAL A 254 16.98 14.67 62.19
C VAL A 254 18.41 14.54 62.73
N PRO A 255 19.34 14.00 61.94
CA PRO A 255 20.73 14.47 62.00
C PRO A 255 21.35 14.75 60.62
N GLN A 256 21.64 16.03 60.42
CA GLN A 256 22.83 16.64 59.79
C GLN A 256 23.80 15.76 58.96
N THR A 257 23.96 16.19 57.70
CA THR A 257 25.23 16.39 56.97
C THR A 257 26.53 15.74 57.49
N ALA A 258 27.16 14.96 56.61
CA ALA A 258 28.62 14.77 56.58
C ALA A 258 29.17 15.17 55.20
N SER A 259 30.27 15.93 55.17
CA SER A 259 30.95 16.34 53.94
C SER A 259 32.00 15.31 53.51
N ASN A 260 32.32 15.26 52.23
CA ASN A 260 33.55 14.64 51.74
C ASN A 260 34.04 15.29 50.46
N ASN A 261 35.26 15.80 50.47
CA ASN A 261 35.91 16.38 49.30
C ASN A 261 36.41 15.28 48.36
N SER A 262 36.27 15.48 47.05
CA SER A 262 37.09 14.78 46.06
C SER A 262 37.62 15.78 45.04
N THR A 263 38.92 15.72 44.77
CA THR A 263 39.60 16.66 43.87
C THR A 263 39.22 16.38 42.42
N ALA A 264 38.42 17.26 41.81
CA ALA A 264 38.02 17.14 40.43
C ALA A 264 39.23 17.22 39.48
N LYS A 265 39.42 16.19 38.63
CA LYS A 265 40.42 16.23 37.55
C LYS A 265 40.07 17.35 36.56
N LYS A 266 40.98 18.30 36.39
CA LYS A 266 40.93 19.30 35.32
C LYS A 266 41.41 18.68 34.00
N PHE A 267 40.93 19.21 32.88
CA PHE A 267 41.29 18.80 31.52
C PHE A 267 42.19 19.88 30.90
N GLN A 268 43.31 19.51 30.28
CA GLN A 268 44.22 20.44 29.60
C GLN A 268 44.18 20.23 28.08
N CYS A 269 44.56 21.26 27.32
CA CYS A 269 44.73 21.18 25.87
C CYS A 269 46.21 20.85 25.55
N SER A 270 46.47 19.75 24.83
CA SER A 270 47.83 19.32 24.49
C SER A 270 48.58 20.25 23.53
N GLU A 271 47.85 20.97 22.68
CA GLU A 271 48.43 21.83 21.64
C GLU A 271 48.68 23.27 22.13
N CYS A 272 48.14 23.64 23.29
CA CYS A 272 48.26 24.98 23.87
C CYS A 272 49.30 24.96 24.98
N ASN A 273 50.58 25.07 24.62
CA ASN A 273 51.71 25.01 25.55
C ASN A 273 51.90 26.33 26.35
N ILE A 274 50.79 26.87 26.87
CA ILE A 274 50.69 28.09 27.68
C ILE A 274 49.92 27.73 28.95
N GLU A 275 50.47 28.00 30.13
CA GLU A 275 50.03 27.34 31.37
C GLU A 275 48.62 27.64 31.95
N PRO A 276 47.84 28.69 31.58
CA PRO A 276 46.50 28.85 32.15
C PRO A 276 45.43 27.92 31.53
N CYS A 277 45.73 27.16 30.47
CA CYS A 277 44.77 26.36 29.71
C CYS A 277 44.32 25.04 30.39
N SER A 278 43.83 25.12 31.64
CA SER A 278 43.16 24.00 32.34
C SER A 278 41.67 24.27 32.58
N PHE A 279 40.82 23.33 32.19
CA PHE A 279 39.36 23.45 32.19
C PHE A 279 38.73 22.52 33.23
N PRO A 280 37.79 23.00 34.07
CA PRO A 280 37.14 22.16 35.09
C PRO A 280 36.12 21.18 34.49
N THR A 281 35.78 21.30 33.20
CA THR A 281 34.88 20.39 32.49
C THR A 281 35.37 20.12 31.07
N LEU A 282 35.05 18.93 30.56
CA LEU A 282 35.31 18.51 29.17
C LEU A 282 34.61 19.44 28.16
N LYS A 283 33.45 20.01 28.51
CA LYS A 283 32.75 21.03 27.72
C LYS A 283 33.54 22.35 27.62
N GLY A 284 34.27 22.73 28.67
CA GLY A 284 35.17 23.88 28.64
C GLY A 284 36.34 23.68 27.68
N LEU A 285 36.99 22.52 27.73
CA LEU A 285 38.06 22.15 26.79
C LEU A 285 37.54 22.12 25.34
N TYR A 286 36.36 21.55 25.09
CA TYR A 286 35.76 21.54 23.76
C TYR A 286 35.43 22.95 23.25
N GLY A 287 34.89 23.83 24.11
CA GLY A 287 34.64 25.23 23.76
C GLY A 287 35.92 25.99 23.41
N HIS A 288 37.00 25.77 24.17
CA HIS A 288 38.32 26.31 23.86
C HIS A 288 38.87 25.80 22.52
N ALA A 289 38.87 24.48 22.29
CA ALA A 289 39.30 23.89 21.02
C ALA A 289 38.50 24.43 19.83
N HIS A 290 37.19 24.68 20.00
CA HIS A 290 36.34 25.25 18.95
C HIS A 290 36.55 26.76 18.75
N SER A 291 36.97 27.50 19.77
CA SER A 291 37.38 28.92 19.61
C SER A 291 38.70 29.09 18.84
N LEU A 292 39.56 28.06 18.81
CA LEU A 292 40.86 28.09 18.12
C LEU A 292 40.78 27.81 16.61
N THR A 293 39.65 27.35 16.07
CA THR A 293 39.49 27.06 14.62
C THR A 293 39.48 28.32 13.74
N ASN A 294 39.59 29.51 14.33
CA ASN A 294 39.68 30.80 13.65
C ASN A 294 41.04 31.50 13.86
N HIS A 295 42.03 30.86 14.50
CA HIS A 295 43.32 31.49 14.81
C HIS A 295 44.40 31.14 13.77
N PRO A 296 45.06 32.11 13.12
CA PRO A 296 45.88 31.88 11.92
C PRO A 296 47.25 31.20 12.16
N THR A 297 47.51 30.68 13.36
CA THR A 297 48.84 30.23 13.81
C THR A 297 48.93 28.76 14.25
N HIS A 298 47.83 28.00 14.23
CA HIS A 298 47.81 26.60 14.67
C HIS A 298 47.31 25.66 13.57
N PRO A 299 48.13 24.71 13.06
CA PRO A 299 47.66 23.70 12.12
C PRO A 299 46.67 22.74 12.80
N HIS A 300 45.60 22.38 12.09
CA HIS A 300 44.40 21.77 12.68
C HIS A 300 44.33 20.24 12.51
N HIS A 301 43.87 19.54 13.55
CA HIS A 301 43.25 18.20 13.45
C HIS A 301 42.05 18.06 14.41
N PRO A 302 40.90 18.72 14.13
CA PRO A 302 39.67 18.57 14.92
C PRO A 302 39.20 17.10 15.01
N GLU A 303 39.52 16.28 14.01
CA GLU A 303 39.21 14.84 14.00
C GLU A 303 39.89 14.07 15.14
N LYS A 304 41.13 14.39 15.51
CA LYS A 304 41.82 13.77 16.66
C LYS A 304 41.13 14.13 17.99
N ILE A 305 40.70 15.39 18.14
CA ILE A 305 39.97 15.85 19.33
C ILE A 305 38.57 15.20 19.38
N ALA A 306 37.89 15.07 18.24
CA ALA A 306 36.63 14.36 18.13
C ALA A 306 36.77 12.85 18.45
N GLU A 307 37.87 12.21 18.06
CA GLU A 307 38.12 10.79 18.35
C GLU A 307 38.51 10.56 19.82
N GLN A 308 39.31 11.45 20.42
CA GLN A 308 39.54 11.46 21.87
C GLN A 308 38.23 11.66 22.65
N TYR A 309 37.33 12.52 22.16
CA TYR A 309 36.00 12.75 22.73
C TYR A 309 35.10 11.51 22.62
N ARG A 310 35.08 10.82 21.46
CA ARG A 310 34.40 9.51 21.29
C ARG A 310 34.97 8.46 22.24
N THR A 311 36.30 8.35 22.32
CA THR A 311 36.99 7.40 23.21
C THR A 311 36.62 7.65 24.68
N ALA A 312 36.60 8.91 25.11
CA ALA A 312 36.20 9.29 26.47
C ALA A 312 34.72 9.01 26.76
N ILE A 313 33.81 9.26 25.81
CA ILE A 313 32.39 8.93 25.95
C ILE A 313 32.15 7.41 25.97
N ASN A 314 32.84 6.65 25.11
CA ASN A 314 32.74 5.19 25.10
C ASN A 314 33.26 4.59 26.43
N ALA A 315 34.36 5.12 26.97
CA ALA A 315 34.85 4.76 28.30
C ALA A 315 33.88 5.12 29.44
N LEU A 316 33.07 6.19 29.29
CA LEU A 316 32.01 6.55 30.24
C LEU A 316 30.76 5.67 30.10
N HIS A 317 30.43 5.20 28.88
CA HIS A 317 29.28 4.33 28.61
C HIS A 317 29.53 2.85 28.92
N CYS A 318 30.78 2.40 29.05
CA CYS A 318 31.13 1.03 29.46
C CYS A 318 30.87 0.71 30.95
N LYS A 319 29.76 1.20 31.53
CA LYS A 319 29.22 0.74 32.82
C LYS A 319 28.02 -0.16 32.57
N ALA A 320 28.17 -1.45 32.87
CA ALA A 320 27.07 -2.39 32.80
C ALA A 320 25.92 -1.98 33.75
N GLN A 321 24.70 -2.29 33.33
CA GLN A 321 23.46 -2.04 34.05
C GLN A 321 22.83 -3.35 34.51
N CYS A 322 22.10 -3.32 35.63
CA CYS A 322 21.28 -4.43 36.07
C CYS A 322 20.17 -4.70 35.04
N ARG A 323 20.08 -5.94 34.54
CA ARG A 323 19.08 -6.34 33.52
C ARG A 323 17.63 -6.31 34.03
N ILE A 324 17.42 -6.22 35.34
CA ILE A 324 16.09 -6.28 35.98
C ILE A 324 15.54 -4.88 36.27
N CYS A 325 16.39 -3.92 36.67
CA CYS A 325 15.96 -2.57 37.09
C CYS A 325 16.61 -1.42 36.30
N GLY A 326 17.48 -1.71 35.32
CA GLY A 326 18.19 -0.71 34.52
C GLY A 326 19.26 0.11 35.27
N SER A 327 19.42 -0.08 36.58
CA SER A 327 20.37 0.71 37.38
C SER A 327 21.83 0.41 36.99
N PRO A 328 22.67 1.43 36.73
CA PRO A 328 24.10 1.24 36.46
C PRO A 328 24.85 0.80 37.74
N PHE A 329 25.80 -0.12 37.62
CA PHE A 329 26.53 -0.59 38.80
C PHE A 329 27.47 0.48 39.37
N SER A 330 27.27 0.85 40.63
CA SER A 330 28.16 1.71 41.41
C SER A 330 29.43 0.94 41.81
N THR A 331 30.45 1.01 40.95
CA THR A 331 31.84 0.56 41.15
C THR A 331 32.07 -0.92 41.48
N LYS A 332 32.62 -1.67 40.52
CA LYS A 332 33.19 -3.04 40.63
C LYS A 332 32.34 -4.17 41.22
N GLY A 333 31.17 -3.91 41.79
CA GLY A 333 30.20 -4.95 42.16
C GLY A 333 29.74 -5.75 40.93
N ASN A 334 29.73 -7.08 41.05
CA ASN A 334 29.20 -7.96 40.03
C ASN A 334 27.66 -7.98 40.04
N CYS A 335 27.05 -8.31 38.89
CA CYS A 335 25.59 -8.29 38.66
C CYS A 335 24.82 -9.00 39.79
N THR A 336 25.32 -10.18 40.17
CA THR A 336 24.80 -11.06 41.21
C THR A 336 24.72 -10.42 42.60
N THR A 337 25.61 -9.48 42.93
CA THR A 337 25.55 -8.77 44.23
C THR A 337 24.44 -7.73 44.22
N HIS A 338 24.29 -6.96 43.12
CA HIS A 338 23.18 -6.01 42.98
C HIS A 338 21.82 -6.73 42.95
N GLU A 339 21.71 -7.83 42.21
CA GLU A 339 20.51 -8.69 42.14
C GLU A 339 20.09 -9.22 43.51
N LYS A 340 21.07 -9.62 44.34
CA LYS A 340 20.83 -10.10 45.71
C LYS A 340 20.60 -8.99 46.74
N GLN A 341 21.07 -7.77 46.52
CA GLN A 341 20.95 -6.68 47.48
C GLN A 341 19.73 -5.79 47.22
N THR A 342 19.52 -5.31 45.99
CA THR A 342 18.41 -4.41 45.63
C THR A 342 17.06 -5.12 45.82
N PRO A 343 16.15 -4.64 46.70
CA PRO A 343 14.89 -5.34 47.00
C PRO A 343 14.06 -5.65 45.76
N TYR A 344 13.82 -4.65 44.91
CA TYR A 344 13.10 -4.80 43.64
C TYR A 344 13.67 -5.90 42.74
N CYS A 345 14.99 -5.99 42.59
CA CYS A 345 15.62 -7.03 41.77
C CYS A 345 15.42 -8.42 42.37
N ARG A 346 15.64 -8.54 43.68
CA ARG A 346 15.49 -9.78 44.46
C ARG A 346 14.06 -10.31 44.44
N GLU A 347 13.09 -9.40 44.48
CA GLU A 347 11.66 -9.67 44.45
C GLU A 347 11.20 -10.05 43.03
N LYS A 348 11.64 -9.32 42.00
CA LYS A 348 11.41 -9.71 40.60
C LYS A 348 12.02 -11.07 40.22
N ILE A 349 13.19 -11.43 40.79
CA ILE A 349 13.76 -12.77 40.61
C ILE A 349 12.80 -13.82 41.18
N LYS A 350 12.32 -13.66 42.42
CA LYS A 350 11.34 -14.59 43.02
C LYS A 350 10.05 -14.69 42.21
N GLU A 351 9.50 -13.57 41.75
CA GLU A 351 8.32 -13.58 40.87
C GLU A 351 8.59 -14.36 39.58
N MET A 352 9.76 -14.15 38.94
CA MET A 352 10.15 -14.87 37.72
C MET A 352 10.37 -16.36 37.97
N GLU A 353 10.93 -16.75 39.12
CA GLU A 353 11.10 -18.14 39.53
C GLU A 353 9.74 -18.83 39.78
N GLN A 354 8.81 -18.16 40.48
CA GLN A 354 7.45 -18.66 40.73
C GLN A 354 6.64 -18.75 39.42
N HIS A 355 6.77 -17.77 38.53
CA HIS A 355 6.11 -17.76 37.23
C HIS A 355 6.73 -18.79 36.25
N ALA A 356 7.97 -19.22 36.48
CA ALA A 356 8.60 -20.33 35.76
C ALA A 356 8.10 -21.69 36.26
N GLN A 357 8.05 -21.88 37.58
CA GLN A 357 7.57 -23.12 38.20
C GLN A 357 6.09 -23.41 37.89
N SER A 358 5.26 -22.36 37.76
CA SER A 358 3.83 -22.48 37.46
C SER A 358 3.50 -22.59 35.97
N ASN A 359 4.46 -22.45 35.05
CA ASN A 359 4.18 -22.40 33.61
C ASN A 359 5.33 -22.95 32.73
N PRO A 360 5.67 -24.26 32.85
CA PRO A 360 6.85 -24.86 32.22
C PRO A 360 6.86 -24.83 30.68
N THR A 361 5.71 -24.62 30.04
CA THR A 361 5.57 -24.47 28.58
C THR A 361 5.83 -23.04 28.06
N LEU A 362 5.93 -22.03 28.93
CA LEU A 362 6.14 -20.63 28.54
C LEU A 362 7.57 -20.11 28.82
N THR A 363 8.38 -20.84 29.59
CA THR A 363 9.78 -20.47 29.88
C THR A 363 10.80 -20.97 28.87
N ALA A 364 10.36 -21.33 27.67
CA ALA A 364 11.22 -21.51 26.50
C ALA A 364 11.75 -20.16 26.00
N ALA A 365 12.60 -19.51 26.80
CA ALA A 365 13.47 -18.43 26.32
C ALA A 365 14.27 -18.95 25.10
N PRO A 366 14.53 -18.12 24.07
CA PRO A 366 15.47 -18.51 23.02
C PRO A 366 16.80 -18.86 23.72
N PRO A 367 17.36 -20.07 23.52
CA PRO A 367 18.47 -20.52 24.35
C PRO A 367 19.61 -19.50 24.35
N ALA A 368 20.04 -19.05 25.54
CA ALA A 368 21.17 -18.13 25.65
C ALA A 368 22.45 -18.72 25.03
N ASN A 369 22.50 -20.06 24.97
CA ASN A 369 23.47 -20.85 24.22
C ASN A 369 22.85 -21.50 22.98
N VAL A 370 22.14 -20.76 22.10
CA VAL A 370 22.11 -21.14 20.68
C VAL A 370 23.51 -20.86 20.12
N GLN A 371 24.45 -21.76 20.41
CA GLN A 371 25.60 -21.93 19.54
C GLN A 371 25.02 -22.27 18.17
N LEU A 372 25.25 -21.38 17.19
CA LEU A 372 25.15 -21.78 15.79
C LEU A 372 26.18 -22.91 15.63
N PRO A 373 25.77 -24.14 15.25
CA PRO A 373 26.75 -25.16 14.92
C PRO A 373 27.63 -24.64 13.78
N ASP A 374 28.91 -24.98 13.80
CA ASP A 374 29.82 -24.65 12.71
C ASP A 374 29.51 -25.54 11.50
N TYR A 375 28.45 -25.17 10.81
CA TYR A 375 28.07 -25.63 9.49
C TYR A 375 28.85 -24.83 8.43
N ASP A 376 29.35 -25.50 7.40
CA ASP A 376 29.92 -24.84 6.21
C ASP A 376 28.91 -23.97 5.46
N CYS A 377 27.61 -24.14 5.73
CA CYS A 377 26.52 -23.44 5.04
C CYS A 377 25.23 -23.36 5.89
N TYR A 378 24.85 -22.15 6.31
CA TYR A 378 23.63 -21.83 7.03
C TYR A 378 22.38 -22.02 6.15
N THR A 379 21.31 -22.54 6.74
CA THR A 379 20.08 -22.92 6.02
C THR A 379 18.94 -21.94 6.29
N LEU A 380 18.83 -20.90 5.46
CA LEU A 380 17.97 -19.73 5.71
C LEU A 380 16.47 -19.99 5.49
N SER A 381 15.63 -19.57 6.43
CA SER A 381 14.17 -19.60 6.29
C SER A 381 13.64 -18.52 5.33
N ARG A 382 12.37 -18.63 4.90
CA ARG A 382 11.71 -17.59 4.08
C ARG A 382 11.21 -16.36 4.85
N PHE A 383 11.49 -16.26 6.15
CA PHE A 383 10.85 -15.31 7.07
C PHE A 383 11.80 -14.40 7.85
N CYS A 384 13.12 -14.49 7.62
CA CYS A 384 14.13 -13.80 8.44
C CYS A 384 13.94 -14.08 9.94
N SER A 385 13.92 -15.37 10.28
CA SER A 385 13.83 -15.88 11.65
C SER A 385 15.00 -15.38 12.50
N ASN A 386 14.90 -15.43 13.83
CA ASN A 386 16.01 -14.99 14.69
C ASN A 386 17.28 -15.83 14.49
N THR A 387 17.18 -17.09 14.07
CA THR A 387 18.33 -17.90 13.65
C THR A 387 18.92 -17.44 12.32
N ASP A 388 18.07 -17.05 11.35
CA ASP A 388 18.54 -16.46 10.08
C ASP A 388 19.33 -15.17 10.34
N LYS A 389 18.84 -14.32 11.27
CA LYS A 389 19.49 -13.07 11.68
C LYS A 389 20.89 -13.29 12.23
N LEU A 390 21.02 -14.15 13.25
CA LEU A 390 22.33 -14.46 13.85
C LEU A 390 23.34 -15.03 12.84
N ALA A 391 22.88 -15.82 11.87
CA ALA A 391 23.72 -16.30 10.77
C ALA A 391 24.13 -15.17 9.80
N LEU A 392 23.19 -14.29 9.45
CA LEU A 392 23.44 -13.10 8.63
C LEU A 392 24.41 -12.12 9.31
N ASP A 393 24.33 -11.97 10.64
CA ASP A 393 25.22 -11.12 11.44
C ASP A 393 26.65 -11.69 11.48
N LYS A 394 26.82 -13.00 11.78
CA LYS A 394 28.13 -13.68 11.78
C LYS A 394 28.81 -13.58 10.40
N ALA A 395 28.05 -13.82 9.33
CA ALA A 395 28.55 -13.72 7.95
C ALA A 395 28.82 -12.27 7.50
N TYR A 396 27.98 -11.31 7.90
CA TYR A 396 28.17 -9.90 7.59
C TYR A 396 29.44 -9.35 8.25
N ASN A 397 29.68 -9.64 9.53
CA ASN A 397 30.88 -9.19 10.22
C ASN A 397 32.14 -9.71 9.53
N GLN A 398 32.16 -10.99 9.12
CA GLN A 398 33.26 -11.53 8.33
C GLN A 398 33.45 -10.81 6.99
N LEU A 399 32.36 -10.58 6.24
CA LEU A 399 32.38 -9.84 4.97
C LEU A 399 32.88 -8.39 5.16
N HIS A 400 32.52 -7.74 6.26
CA HIS A 400 32.93 -6.37 6.58
C HIS A 400 34.42 -6.30 6.93
N ASP A 401 34.90 -7.20 7.78
CA ASP A 401 36.32 -7.33 8.13
C ASP A 401 37.17 -7.67 6.88
N ASP A 402 36.68 -8.58 6.04
CA ASP A 402 37.30 -8.97 4.76
C ASP A 402 37.38 -7.76 3.80
N PHE A 403 36.31 -6.98 3.67
CA PHE A 403 36.26 -5.75 2.88
C PHE A 403 37.19 -4.65 3.40
N ILE A 404 37.35 -4.52 4.72
CA ILE A 404 38.30 -3.59 5.35
C ILE A 404 39.74 -4.03 5.07
N ARG A 405 40.04 -5.35 5.14
CA ARG A 405 41.37 -5.91 4.84
C ARG A 405 41.76 -5.74 3.36
N SER A 406 40.89 -6.14 2.44
CA SER A 406 41.16 -6.06 1.00
C SER A 406 39.89 -5.71 0.22
N LYS A 407 39.83 -4.47 -0.24
CA LYS A 407 38.79 -4.01 -1.17
C LYS A 407 38.93 -4.65 -2.55
N ILE A 408 40.15 -4.96 -2.99
CA ILE A 408 40.39 -5.57 -4.31
C ILE A 408 39.70 -6.95 -4.38
N GLU A 409 39.77 -7.73 -3.30
CA GLU A 409 39.15 -9.06 -3.19
C GLU A 409 37.63 -9.04 -2.88
N THR A 410 36.98 -7.87 -2.83
CA THR A 410 35.51 -7.77 -2.59
C THR A 410 34.67 -8.75 -3.43
N PRO A 411 34.96 -9.02 -4.72
CA PRO A 411 34.27 -10.05 -5.49
C PRO A 411 34.31 -11.44 -4.84
N SER A 412 35.52 -11.90 -4.47
CA SER A 412 35.72 -13.17 -3.75
C SER A 412 35.08 -13.17 -2.36
N HIS A 413 35.05 -12.01 -1.69
CA HIS A 413 34.40 -11.84 -0.38
C HIS A 413 32.87 -11.96 -0.47
N ILE A 414 32.25 -11.41 -1.52
CA ILE A 414 30.82 -11.57 -1.78
C ILE A 414 30.49 -13.02 -2.17
N ASP A 415 31.33 -13.68 -2.97
CA ASP A 415 31.16 -15.10 -3.31
C ASP A 415 31.30 -16.04 -2.10
N ARG A 416 32.21 -15.71 -1.19
CA ARG A 416 32.37 -16.35 0.13
C ARG A 416 31.11 -16.13 0.98
N PHE A 417 30.65 -14.90 1.12
CA PHE A 417 29.43 -14.54 1.87
C PHE A 417 28.19 -15.26 1.35
N ILE A 418 27.94 -15.24 0.04
CA ILE A 418 26.79 -15.93 -0.58
C ILE A 418 26.90 -17.45 -0.41
N GLY A 419 28.12 -18.01 -0.52
CA GLY A 419 28.37 -19.44 -0.30
C GLY A 419 28.07 -19.95 1.11
N GLN A 420 28.06 -19.08 2.12
CA GLN A 420 27.65 -19.44 3.49
C GLN A 420 26.14 -19.71 3.61
N PHE A 421 25.33 -19.52 2.56
CA PHE A 421 23.88 -19.66 2.64
C PHE A 421 23.31 -20.64 1.62
N LYS A 422 22.27 -21.36 2.04
CA LYS A 422 21.37 -22.12 1.17
C LYS A 422 19.92 -21.93 1.60
N LEU A 423 19.01 -22.00 0.64
CA LEU A 423 17.57 -22.01 0.93
C LEU A 423 17.20 -23.19 1.83
N LYS A 424 16.47 -22.93 2.92
CA LYS A 424 15.77 -23.98 3.67
C LYS A 424 14.70 -24.60 2.79
N GLU A 425 15.04 -25.73 2.19
CA GLU A 425 14.10 -26.56 1.47
C GLU A 425 12.95 -26.94 2.40
N SER A 426 11.73 -26.83 1.89
CA SER A 426 10.61 -27.56 2.46
C SER A 426 10.90 -29.03 2.22
N LYS A 427 11.34 -29.76 3.25
CA LYS A 427 11.51 -31.22 3.21
C LYS A 427 10.32 -31.80 2.44
N PRO A 428 10.52 -32.60 1.38
CA PRO A 428 9.43 -33.39 0.84
C PRO A 428 8.85 -34.23 1.98
N ASN A 429 7.53 -34.45 2.00
CA ASN A 429 6.95 -35.42 2.92
C ASN A 429 7.51 -36.80 2.53
N LYS A 430 8.56 -37.24 3.23
CA LYS A 430 9.25 -38.52 2.97
C LYS A 430 8.26 -39.67 3.16
N HIS A 431 7.73 -40.18 2.05
CA HIS A 431 6.97 -41.43 1.93
C HIS A 431 6.10 -41.84 3.12
N THR A 432 5.37 -40.88 3.69
CA THR A 432 4.07 -41.21 4.27
C THR A 432 3.09 -41.33 3.11
N VAL A 433 2.97 -42.55 2.60
CA VAL A 433 1.73 -43.02 1.96
C VAL A 433 0.68 -43.02 3.07
N PHE A 434 0.18 -41.82 3.40
CA PHE A 434 -0.93 -41.67 4.32
C PHE A 434 -2.15 -42.23 3.61
N LEU A 435 -2.64 -43.37 4.11
CA LEU A 435 -4.06 -43.68 4.13
C LEU A 435 -4.82 -42.38 4.40
N GLU A 436 -5.70 -42.01 3.47
CA GLU A 436 -6.44 -40.74 3.37
C GLU A 436 -6.10 -39.71 4.45
N GLU A 437 -5.14 -38.79 4.19
CA GLU A 437 -4.84 -37.70 5.15
C GLU A 437 -6.15 -37.01 5.55
N ASP A 438 -6.54 -37.11 6.82
CA ASP A 438 -7.75 -36.51 7.38
C ASP A 438 -7.96 -35.08 6.83
N GLU A 439 -9.13 -34.82 6.26
CA GLU A 439 -9.43 -33.54 5.62
C GLU A 439 -9.30 -32.36 6.61
N GLN A 440 -9.55 -32.58 7.90
CA GLN A 440 -9.27 -31.57 8.93
C GLN A 440 -7.77 -31.26 9.06
N ILE A 441 -6.90 -32.27 8.88
CA ILE A 441 -5.44 -32.07 8.82
C ILE A 441 -5.06 -31.35 7.53
N LYS A 442 -5.65 -31.69 6.36
CA LYS A 442 -5.42 -30.97 5.09
C LYS A 442 -5.83 -29.50 5.22
N ILE A 443 -7.03 -29.22 5.71
CA ILE A 443 -7.58 -27.88 5.97
C ILE A 443 -6.72 -27.11 6.98
N ARG A 444 -6.29 -27.73 8.08
CA ARG A 444 -5.39 -27.10 9.07
C ARG A 444 -4.03 -26.75 8.45
N LYS A 445 -3.45 -27.62 7.62
CA LYS A 445 -2.22 -27.35 6.85
C LYS A 445 -2.41 -26.17 5.88
N LEU A 446 -3.55 -26.10 5.19
CA LEU A 446 -3.90 -25.04 4.24
C LEU A 446 -4.10 -23.69 4.94
N ARG A 447 -4.94 -23.61 5.98
CA ARG A 447 -5.13 -22.43 6.85
C ARG A 447 -3.79 -21.87 7.32
N SER A 448 -2.92 -22.74 7.81
CA SER A 448 -1.57 -22.40 8.27
C SER A 448 -0.67 -21.88 7.14
N ALA A 449 -0.79 -22.40 5.92
CA ALA A 449 -0.05 -21.93 4.75
C ALA A 449 -0.55 -20.58 4.22
N VAL A 450 -1.87 -20.37 4.17
CA VAL A 450 -2.50 -19.11 3.79
C VAL A 450 -2.12 -17.99 4.75
N SER A 451 -2.25 -18.20 6.06
CA SER A 451 -1.87 -17.19 7.07
C SER A 451 -0.38 -16.85 7.04
N ARG A 452 0.50 -17.83 6.74
CA ARG A 452 1.92 -17.56 6.47
C ARG A 452 2.14 -16.69 5.23
N ASP A 453 1.50 -17.01 4.12
CA ASP A 453 1.64 -16.22 2.89
C ASP A 453 1.00 -14.81 3.04
N PHE A 454 -0.04 -14.63 3.88
CA PHE A 454 -0.53 -13.32 4.31
C PHE A 454 0.52 -12.50 5.09
N ALA A 455 1.22 -13.11 6.05
CA ALA A 455 2.31 -12.45 6.79
C ALA A 455 3.48 -12.01 5.88
N LEU A 456 3.73 -12.77 4.80
CA LEU A 456 4.67 -12.42 3.72
C LEU A 456 4.14 -11.34 2.75
N GLN A 457 2.91 -10.83 2.92
CA GLN A 457 2.21 -9.95 1.97
C GLN A 457 2.08 -10.59 0.57
N ALA A 458 1.94 -11.92 0.53
CA ALA A 458 1.88 -12.75 -0.67
C ALA A 458 0.44 -13.15 -1.04
N THR A 459 -0.51 -12.22 -0.99
CA THR A 459 -1.96 -12.53 -1.13
C THR A 459 -2.30 -13.28 -2.42
N GLY A 460 -1.68 -12.93 -3.55
CA GLY A 460 -1.86 -13.68 -4.81
C GLY A 460 -1.42 -15.15 -4.75
N LYS A 461 -0.41 -15.47 -3.92
CA LYS A 461 0.05 -16.85 -3.68
C LYS A 461 -0.82 -17.56 -2.63
N ALA A 462 -1.32 -16.84 -1.63
CA ALA A 462 -2.33 -17.36 -0.73
C ALA A 462 -3.61 -17.75 -1.50
N PHE A 463 -4.07 -16.89 -2.42
CA PHE A 463 -5.15 -17.21 -3.36
C PHE A 463 -4.80 -18.41 -4.25
N GLN A 464 -3.60 -18.47 -4.83
CA GLN A 464 -3.22 -19.60 -5.69
C GLN A 464 -3.38 -20.94 -4.96
N ARG A 465 -2.99 -21.06 -3.68
CA ARG A 465 -3.20 -22.30 -2.91
C ARG A 465 -4.66 -22.68 -2.69
N LEU A 466 -5.55 -21.69 -2.66
CA LEU A 466 -6.98 -21.89 -2.51
C LEU A 466 -7.59 -22.30 -3.87
N GLU A 467 -7.11 -21.70 -4.97
CA GLU A 467 -7.44 -22.14 -6.34
C GLU A 467 -6.93 -23.57 -6.57
N ASP A 468 -5.69 -23.90 -6.20
CA ASP A 468 -5.09 -25.24 -6.30
C ASP A 468 -5.89 -26.29 -5.50
N HIS A 469 -6.38 -25.94 -4.30
CA HIS A 469 -7.17 -26.84 -3.45
C HIS A 469 -8.60 -27.01 -3.97
N TYR A 470 -9.26 -25.92 -4.38
CA TYR A 470 -10.62 -25.93 -4.92
C TYR A 470 -10.71 -26.71 -6.25
N ASP A 471 -9.75 -26.47 -7.15
CA ASP A 471 -9.62 -27.20 -8.42
C ASP A 471 -9.18 -28.67 -8.22
N ASN A 472 -8.91 -29.10 -6.97
CA ASN A 472 -8.26 -30.38 -6.63
C ASN A 472 -7.00 -30.67 -7.45
N VAL A 473 -6.22 -29.63 -7.78
CA VAL A 473 -4.99 -29.78 -8.58
C VAL A 473 -4.03 -30.70 -7.82
N PRO A 474 -3.72 -31.89 -8.35
CA PRO A 474 -2.67 -32.70 -7.76
C PRO A 474 -1.39 -31.88 -7.81
N ARG A 475 -0.68 -31.77 -6.69
CA ARG A 475 0.65 -31.16 -6.70
C ARG A 475 1.53 -32.03 -7.58
N VAL A 476 1.74 -31.60 -8.82
CA VAL A 476 2.51 -32.33 -9.83
C VAL A 476 3.96 -32.37 -9.35
N LEU A 477 4.25 -33.41 -8.57
CA LEU A 477 5.56 -33.80 -8.11
C LEU A 477 6.24 -34.52 -9.26
N ILE A 478 6.62 -33.76 -10.29
CA ILE A 478 7.64 -34.21 -11.22
C ILE A 478 8.85 -34.65 -10.43
N THR A 479 9.35 -35.83 -10.75
CA THR A 479 10.64 -36.33 -10.25
C THR A 479 11.77 -35.40 -10.67
N GLU A 480 12.92 -35.51 -10.00
CA GLU A 480 14.10 -34.75 -10.39
C GLU A 480 14.57 -35.07 -11.82
N GLN A 481 14.31 -36.29 -12.29
CA GLN A 481 14.58 -36.74 -13.66
C GLN A 481 13.65 -36.06 -14.68
N GLU A 482 12.32 -36.13 -14.48
CA GLU A 482 11.36 -35.43 -15.36
C GLU A 482 11.60 -33.90 -15.36
N ALA A 483 12.02 -33.35 -14.23
CA ALA A 483 12.37 -31.93 -14.12
C ALA A 483 13.67 -31.58 -14.86
N LEU A 484 14.66 -32.48 -14.90
CA LEU A 484 15.87 -32.35 -15.72
C LEU A 484 15.55 -32.48 -17.22
N GLU A 485 14.66 -33.41 -17.59
CA GLU A 485 14.24 -33.63 -18.98
C GLU A 485 13.42 -32.47 -19.54
N GLU A 486 12.40 -31.99 -18.81
CA GLU A 486 11.67 -30.77 -19.19
C GLU A 486 12.59 -29.54 -19.15
N PHE A 487 13.58 -29.47 -18.26
CA PHE A 487 14.57 -28.38 -18.27
C PHE A 487 15.40 -28.42 -19.57
N LYS A 488 15.97 -29.56 -19.94
CA LYS A 488 16.73 -29.73 -21.20
C LYS A 488 15.88 -29.44 -22.43
N ARG A 489 14.68 -30.02 -22.51
CA ARG A 489 13.70 -29.79 -23.60
C ARG A 489 13.26 -28.31 -23.71
N LYS A 490 13.48 -27.50 -22.67
CA LYS A 490 13.21 -26.06 -22.66
C LYS A 490 14.42 -25.17 -22.88
N HIS A 491 15.64 -25.67 -22.78
CA HIS A 491 16.88 -24.93 -23.04
C HIS A 491 17.64 -25.67 -24.15
N PRO A 492 17.34 -25.40 -25.44
CA PRO A 492 18.05 -26.03 -26.55
C PRO A 492 19.53 -25.64 -26.51
N ASP A 493 20.40 -26.42 -27.14
CA ASP A 493 21.81 -26.05 -27.23
C ASP A 493 22.04 -24.78 -28.07
N SER A 494 23.20 -24.14 -27.86
CA SER A 494 23.61 -22.98 -28.67
C SER A 494 23.69 -23.35 -30.14
N LYS A 495 23.06 -22.54 -30.99
CA LYS A 495 23.22 -22.60 -32.45
C LYS A 495 24.58 -22.06 -32.91
N ASN A 496 25.34 -21.42 -32.01
CA ASN A 496 26.67 -20.86 -32.23
C ASN A 496 26.72 -19.96 -33.47
N LEU A 497 25.69 -19.13 -33.64
CA LEU A 497 25.54 -18.31 -34.83
C LEU A 497 26.70 -17.32 -34.95
N GLN A 498 27.26 -17.22 -36.15
CA GLN A 498 28.28 -16.25 -36.51
C GLN A 498 27.60 -14.98 -37.03
N PHE A 499 28.03 -13.84 -36.51
CA PHE A 499 27.51 -12.52 -36.90
C PHE A 499 28.55 -11.79 -37.73
N PRO A 500 28.13 -10.92 -38.67
CA PRO A 500 29.06 -10.12 -39.47
C PRO A 500 29.88 -9.17 -38.58
N PRO A 501 31.02 -8.66 -39.07
CA PRO A 501 31.71 -7.56 -38.41
C PRO A 501 30.80 -6.35 -38.24
N LEU A 502 30.96 -5.63 -37.13
CA LEU A 502 30.18 -4.42 -36.85
C LEU A 502 30.39 -3.38 -37.97
N PRO A 503 29.34 -2.67 -38.42
CA PRO A 503 29.46 -1.63 -39.43
C PRO A 503 30.48 -0.54 -39.06
N ALA A 504 31.23 -0.07 -40.06
CA ALA A 504 32.16 1.03 -39.87
C ALA A 504 31.40 2.30 -39.43
N GLY A 505 31.88 2.92 -38.35
CA GLY A 505 31.26 4.12 -37.77
C GLY A 505 30.35 3.89 -36.55
N ILE A 506 30.11 2.65 -36.12
CA ILE A 506 29.46 2.38 -34.83
C ILE A 506 30.40 2.82 -33.69
N VAL A 507 30.03 3.89 -32.98
CA VAL A 507 30.77 4.43 -31.83
C VAL A 507 30.22 3.83 -30.54
N MET A 508 31.09 3.23 -29.72
CA MET A 508 30.73 2.78 -28.36
C MET A 508 30.45 3.99 -27.47
N GLN A 509 29.34 3.96 -26.74
CA GLN A 509 28.95 5.00 -25.80
C GLN A 509 29.90 5.04 -24.59
N GLY A 510 30.00 6.23 -23.98
CA GLY A 510 30.89 6.50 -22.86
C GLY A 510 30.59 5.69 -21.59
N GLN A 511 31.41 5.93 -20.56
CA GLN A 511 31.26 5.29 -19.25
C GLN A 511 29.84 5.55 -18.69
N MET A 512 29.24 4.51 -18.11
CA MET A 512 27.93 4.61 -17.47
C MET A 512 28.02 5.34 -16.12
N ASP A 513 26.91 5.96 -15.71
CA ASP A 513 26.78 6.54 -14.36
C ASP A 513 27.09 5.48 -13.29
N PRO A 514 27.88 5.79 -12.24
CA PRO A 514 28.15 4.85 -11.16
C PRO A 514 26.87 4.47 -10.41
N ILE A 515 26.86 3.30 -9.80
CA ILE A 515 25.78 2.84 -8.91
C ILE A 515 26.00 3.44 -7.52
N THR A 516 24.92 3.83 -6.83
CA THR A 516 25.00 4.51 -5.53
C THR A 516 24.30 3.76 -4.40
N GLU A 517 24.72 4.00 -3.16
CA GLU A 517 24.05 3.48 -1.94
C GLU A 517 22.53 3.72 -1.96
N ASP A 518 22.08 4.92 -2.32
CA ASP A 518 20.65 5.29 -2.31
C ASP A 518 19.85 4.60 -3.41
N GLU A 519 20.46 4.32 -4.58
CA GLU A 519 19.82 3.50 -5.63
C GLU A 519 19.61 2.07 -5.12
N ILE A 520 20.67 1.46 -4.56
CA ILE A 520 20.66 0.11 -3.99
C ILE A 520 19.62 0.00 -2.86
N LYS A 521 19.65 0.93 -1.90
CA LYS A 521 18.73 1.03 -0.77
C LYS A 521 17.28 1.17 -1.24
N THR A 522 17.04 2.05 -2.22
CA THR A 522 15.72 2.26 -2.83
C THR A 522 15.18 0.99 -3.50
N ILE A 523 16.03 0.25 -4.23
CA ILE A 523 15.66 -1.01 -4.88
C ILE A 523 15.35 -2.07 -3.82
N ILE A 524 16.26 -2.30 -2.86
CA ILE A 524 16.09 -3.30 -1.79
C ILE A 524 14.79 -3.05 -1.03
N LEU A 525 14.51 -1.82 -0.59
CA LEU A 525 13.29 -1.47 0.13
C LEU A 525 12.01 -1.73 -0.70
N ARG A 526 12.07 -1.62 -2.03
CA ARG A 526 10.96 -1.93 -2.95
C ARG A 526 10.76 -3.42 -3.24
N ILE A 527 11.71 -4.32 -2.93
CA ILE A 527 11.56 -5.76 -3.15
C ILE A 527 10.35 -6.31 -2.37
N LYS A 528 9.48 -7.07 -3.03
CA LYS A 528 8.36 -7.77 -2.39
C LYS A 528 8.90 -8.82 -1.41
N LYS A 529 8.43 -8.80 -0.15
CA LYS A 529 8.86 -9.73 0.93
C LYS A 529 8.81 -11.21 0.54
N ALA A 530 7.92 -11.57 -0.39
CA ALA A 530 7.68 -12.93 -0.86
C ALA A 530 8.36 -13.28 -2.21
N LYS A 531 9.25 -12.44 -2.75
CA LYS A 531 10.01 -12.77 -3.98
C LYS A 531 10.84 -14.03 -3.74
N SER A 532 10.80 -14.98 -4.68
CA SER A 532 11.61 -16.20 -4.65
C SER A 532 13.11 -15.85 -4.58
N PRO A 533 13.88 -16.44 -3.63
CA PRO A 533 15.34 -16.29 -3.58
C PRO A 533 16.03 -17.18 -4.62
N GLY A 534 17.36 -17.05 -4.75
CA GLY A 534 18.19 -17.91 -5.59
C GLY A 534 18.41 -19.29 -4.97
N GLU A 535 19.55 -19.92 -5.27
CA GLU A 535 20.01 -21.12 -4.57
C GLU A 535 20.49 -20.78 -3.13
N ASP A 536 21.06 -19.59 -2.98
CA ASP A 536 21.52 -18.97 -1.71
C ASP A 536 20.46 -18.89 -0.59
N GLY A 537 19.17 -18.87 -0.94
CA GLY A 537 18.08 -18.65 0.01
C GLY A 537 17.95 -17.22 0.54
N ILE A 538 18.78 -16.28 0.09
CA ILE A 538 18.75 -14.89 0.51
C ILE A 538 17.49 -14.24 -0.05
N THR A 539 16.55 -13.90 0.82
CA THR A 539 15.26 -13.30 0.47
C THR A 539 15.30 -11.77 0.51
N GLY A 540 14.27 -11.14 -0.08
CA GLY A 540 13.99 -9.72 0.12
C GLY A 540 13.64 -9.31 1.57
N GLN A 541 13.59 -10.24 2.53
CA GLN A 541 13.58 -9.90 3.96
C GLN A 541 14.97 -9.90 4.56
N HIS A 542 15.84 -10.83 4.17
CA HIS A 542 17.24 -10.88 4.61
C HIS A 542 18.02 -9.65 4.14
N LEU A 543 17.87 -9.23 2.87
CA LEU A 543 18.48 -7.98 2.40
C LEU A 543 17.99 -6.73 3.14
N LYS A 544 16.69 -6.68 3.49
CA LYS A 544 16.15 -5.55 4.28
C LYS A 544 16.68 -5.59 5.71
N TYR A 545 16.81 -6.77 6.31
CA TYR A 545 17.42 -6.92 7.63
C TYR A 545 18.86 -6.43 7.64
N LEU A 546 19.70 -6.88 6.69
CA LEU A 546 21.08 -6.40 6.53
C LEU A 546 21.11 -4.86 6.39
N VAL A 547 20.35 -4.28 5.45
CA VAL A 547 20.31 -2.82 5.23
C VAL A 547 19.75 -2.03 6.43
N TYR A 548 18.95 -2.63 7.31
CA TYR A 548 18.42 -1.97 8.51
C TYR A 548 19.28 -2.13 9.77
N GLN A 549 20.19 -3.11 9.86
CA GLN A 549 21.07 -3.29 11.02
C GLN A 549 22.52 -2.90 10.73
N HIS A 550 22.96 -3.09 9.48
CA HIS A 550 24.34 -3.02 9.06
C HIS A 550 24.49 -1.99 7.94
N GLU A 551 24.47 -0.70 8.29
CA GLU A 551 24.58 0.40 7.31
C GLU A 551 25.75 0.24 6.32
N PRO A 552 26.99 -0.16 6.73
CA PRO A 552 28.10 -0.30 5.80
C PRO A 552 27.91 -1.39 4.73
N PHE A 553 26.92 -2.28 4.87
CA PHE A 553 26.57 -3.26 3.84
C PHE A 553 26.19 -2.60 2.49
N LEU A 554 25.59 -1.39 2.52
CA LEU A 554 25.29 -0.64 1.30
C LEU A 554 26.58 -0.23 0.57
N LYS A 555 27.61 0.24 1.28
CA LYS A 555 28.92 0.63 0.74
C LYS A 555 29.69 -0.55 0.16
N ILE A 556 29.56 -1.73 0.77
CA ILE A 556 30.15 -2.97 0.24
C ILE A 556 29.46 -3.35 -1.09
N LEU A 557 28.12 -3.29 -1.16
CA LEU A 557 27.39 -3.56 -2.41
C LEU A 557 27.64 -2.50 -3.48
N GLU A 558 27.72 -1.22 -3.11
CA GLU A 558 28.04 -0.11 -4.03
C GLU A 558 29.42 -0.29 -4.66
N PHE A 559 30.45 -0.51 -3.83
CA PHE A 559 31.80 -0.78 -4.32
C PHE A 559 31.84 -2.04 -5.19
N PHE A 560 31.19 -3.13 -4.76
CA PHE A 560 31.14 -4.39 -5.49
C PHE A 560 30.46 -4.27 -6.87
N PHE A 561 29.28 -3.64 -6.95
CA PHE A 561 28.56 -3.47 -8.21
C PHE A 561 29.32 -2.56 -9.19
N ASN A 562 29.97 -1.50 -8.70
CA ASN A 562 30.83 -0.68 -9.53
C ASN A 562 32.11 -1.42 -9.97
N GLN A 563 32.68 -2.31 -9.15
CA GLN A 563 33.79 -3.17 -9.57
C GLN A 563 33.39 -4.16 -10.67
N LEU A 564 32.25 -4.85 -10.55
CA LEU A 564 31.75 -5.74 -11.60
C LEU A 564 31.47 -5.00 -12.92
N LEU A 565 31.05 -3.73 -12.85
CA LEU A 565 30.71 -2.92 -14.01
C LEU A 565 31.94 -2.33 -14.73
N ASN A 566 32.96 -1.90 -13.97
CA ASN A 566 34.18 -1.32 -14.54
C ASN A 566 35.25 -2.38 -14.85
N ASN A 567 35.22 -3.54 -14.18
CA ASN A 567 36.19 -4.64 -14.34
C ASN A 567 35.47 -6.00 -14.51
N PRO A 568 34.81 -6.26 -15.65
CA PRO A 568 34.00 -7.48 -15.90
C PRO A 568 34.71 -8.82 -15.64
N ARG A 569 36.04 -8.87 -15.69
CA ARG A 569 36.82 -10.09 -15.44
C ARG A 569 36.60 -10.65 -14.03
N HIS A 570 36.30 -9.79 -13.05
CA HIS A 570 35.98 -10.20 -11.68
C HIS A 570 34.67 -11.00 -11.53
N LEU A 571 33.87 -11.16 -12.60
CA LEU A 571 32.73 -12.09 -12.56
C LEU A 571 33.19 -13.55 -12.36
N GLN A 572 34.41 -13.89 -12.80
CA GLN A 572 34.99 -15.22 -12.61
C GLN A 572 35.28 -15.54 -11.13
N ASP A 573 35.43 -14.51 -10.29
CA ASP A 573 35.61 -14.62 -8.84
C ASP A 573 34.27 -14.81 -8.09
N CYS A 574 33.14 -14.67 -8.79
CA CYS A 574 31.78 -14.58 -8.24
C CYS A 574 30.83 -15.70 -8.72
N LYS A 575 31.35 -16.89 -9.02
CA LYS A 575 30.56 -17.99 -9.63
C LYS A 575 29.29 -18.36 -8.87
N LYS A 576 29.25 -18.26 -7.53
CA LYS A 576 28.06 -18.57 -6.71
C LYS A 576 26.98 -17.49 -6.81
N LEU A 577 27.33 -16.22 -7.07
CA LEU A 577 26.35 -15.15 -7.31
C LEU A 577 25.51 -15.41 -8.57
N PHE A 578 26.13 -16.01 -9.59
CA PHE A 578 25.51 -16.29 -10.89
C PHE A 578 24.83 -17.67 -10.98
N ARG A 579 24.89 -18.48 -9.91
CA ARG A 579 24.06 -19.68 -9.78
C ARG A 579 22.60 -19.30 -9.58
N PHE A 580 21.72 -19.81 -10.43
CA PHE A 580 20.28 -19.53 -10.36
C PHE A 580 19.47 -20.78 -10.04
N ARG A 581 18.41 -20.63 -9.24
CA ARG A 581 17.51 -21.72 -8.90
C ARG A 581 16.47 -21.88 -10.01
N ALA A 582 16.65 -22.89 -10.85
CA ALA A 582 15.70 -23.23 -11.91
C ALA A 582 14.35 -23.66 -11.31
N LEU A 583 13.26 -23.02 -11.74
CA LEU A 583 11.89 -23.40 -11.36
C LEU A 583 11.05 -23.70 -12.60
N LEU A 584 10.43 -24.88 -12.62
CA LEU A 584 9.41 -25.24 -13.61
C LEU A 584 8.03 -24.88 -13.04
N ILE A 585 7.35 -23.91 -13.66
CA ILE A 585 6.00 -23.49 -13.27
C ILE A 585 4.99 -24.13 -14.22
N PRO A 586 4.01 -24.93 -13.73
CA PRO A 586 2.97 -25.50 -14.58
C PRO A 586 2.16 -24.43 -15.32
N LYS A 587 1.81 -24.69 -16.59
CA LYS A 587 0.86 -23.89 -17.36
C LYS A 587 -0.54 -24.49 -17.24
N LYS A 588 -1.57 -23.64 -17.26
CA LYS A 588 -2.98 -24.10 -17.30
C LYS A 588 -3.36 -24.86 -18.58
N THR A 589 -2.58 -24.70 -19.65
CA THR A 589 -2.70 -25.40 -20.93
C THR A 589 -1.75 -26.59 -21.08
N GLY A 590 -1.15 -27.06 -19.98
CA GLY A 590 -0.21 -28.18 -19.98
C GLY A 590 1.27 -27.79 -20.22
N GLY A 591 2.16 -28.66 -19.77
CA GLY A 591 3.61 -28.42 -19.77
C GLY A 591 4.06 -27.30 -18.82
N PHE A 592 5.35 -26.96 -18.84
CA PHE A 592 5.93 -26.02 -17.90
C PHE A 592 6.49 -24.76 -18.58
N ARG A 593 6.68 -23.71 -17.77
CA ARG A 593 7.49 -22.53 -18.07
C ARG A 593 8.70 -22.54 -17.14
N PRO A 594 9.95 -22.60 -17.65
CA PRO A 594 11.13 -22.40 -16.82
C PRO A 594 11.22 -20.93 -16.37
N VAL A 595 11.70 -20.73 -15.14
CA VAL A 595 11.99 -19.42 -14.56
C VAL A 595 13.34 -19.47 -13.87
N SER A 596 14.21 -18.51 -14.17
CA SER A 596 15.53 -18.38 -13.54
C SER A 596 15.40 -17.52 -12.27
N CYS A 597 15.47 -18.13 -11.08
CA CYS A 597 15.55 -17.36 -9.83
C CYS A 597 17.01 -17.05 -9.49
N GLU A 598 17.45 -15.84 -9.82
CA GLU A 598 18.74 -15.26 -9.42
C GLU A 598 18.86 -15.09 -7.89
N SER A 599 20.10 -14.95 -7.38
CA SER A 599 20.34 -14.36 -6.05
C SER A 599 19.62 -13.01 -5.92
N MET A 600 19.12 -12.68 -4.72
CA MET A 600 18.53 -11.35 -4.50
C MET A 600 19.55 -10.22 -4.56
N ILE A 601 20.84 -10.48 -4.36
CA ILE A 601 21.92 -9.50 -4.57
C ILE A 601 22.06 -9.22 -6.08
N LEU A 602 22.16 -10.27 -6.89
CA LEU A 602 22.21 -10.15 -8.35
C LEU A 602 20.95 -9.46 -8.91
N ALA A 603 19.77 -9.78 -8.38
CA ALA A 603 18.52 -9.15 -8.83
C ALA A 603 18.40 -7.65 -8.44
N VAL A 604 19.15 -7.17 -7.44
CA VAL A 604 19.32 -5.73 -7.18
C VAL A 604 20.23 -5.12 -8.25
N PHE A 605 21.38 -5.75 -8.51
CA PHE A 605 22.33 -5.28 -9.53
C PHE A 605 21.69 -5.23 -10.93
N SER A 606 20.97 -6.28 -11.37
CA SER A 606 20.18 -6.28 -12.61
C SER A 606 19.04 -5.24 -12.63
N SER A 607 18.64 -4.69 -11.48
CA SER A 607 17.73 -3.54 -11.44
C SER A 607 18.46 -2.22 -11.71
N CYS A 608 19.67 -2.03 -11.14
CA CYS A 608 20.54 -0.87 -11.43
C CYS A 608 21.02 -0.87 -12.89
N LEU A 609 21.46 -2.03 -13.40
CA LEU A 609 21.92 -2.20 -14.78
C LEU A 609 20.82 -1.95 -15.80
N LYS A 610 19.56 -2.28 -15.48
CA LYS A 610 18.41 -1.95 -16.34
C LYS A 610 18.24 -0.44 -16.51
N THR A 611 18.48 0.36 -15.47
CA THR A 611 18.44 1.85 -15.57
C THR A 611 19.45 2.36 -16.59
N ARG A 612 20.67 1.81 -16.56
CA ARG A 612 21.78 2.20 -17.45
C ARG A 612 21.58 1.72 -18.88
N LEU A 613 21.14 0.48 -19.06
CA LEU A 613 20.83 -0.05 -20.38
C LEU A 613 19.69 0.72 -21.07
N MET A 614 18.66 1.17 -20.33
CA MET A 614 17.60 2.04 -20.88
C MET A 614 18.10 3.38 -21.43
N GLN A 615 19.26 3.87 -20.99
CA GLN A 615 19.86 5.11 -21.51
C GLN A 615 20.67 4.86 -22.79
N GLN A 616 21.12 3.62 -23.03
CA GLN A 616 22.06 3.30 -24.11
C GLN A 616 21.47 2.47 -25.27
N ILE A 617 20.39 1.71 -25.05
CA ILE A 617 19.81 0.84 -26.09
C ILE A 617 18.60 1.50 -26.78
N LYS A 618 18.55 1.46 -28.11
CA LYS A 618 17.39 1.87 -28.92
C LYS A 618 16.46 0.67 -29.10
N ILE A 619 15.34 0.69 -28.39
CA ILE A 619 14.24 -0.27 -28.59
C ILE A 619 13.30 0.28 -29.66
N HIS A 620 12.83 -0.56 -30.60
CA HIS A 620 11.92 -0.11 -31.65
C HIS A 620 10.62 0.51 -31.09
N ASP A 621 10.08 1.54 -31.76
CA ASP A 621 8.91 2.25 -31.27
C ASP A 621 7.62 1.39 -31.23
N HIS A 622 7.60 0.28 -31.94
CA HIS A 622 6.50 -0.69 -31.93
C HIS A 622 6.73 -1.88 -30.99
N GLN A 623 7.79 -1.86 -30.17
CA GLN A 623 8.01 -2.79 -29.06
C GLN A 623 7.55 -2.16 -27.74
N PHE A 624 6.36 -2.56 -27.28
CA PHE A 624 5.61 -1.86 -26.24
C PHE A 624 5.90 -2.34 -24.80
N CYS A 625 6.60 -3.45 -24.58
CA CYS A 625 6.72 -4.04 -23.22
C CYS A 625 7.47 -3.18 -22.19
N PHE A 626 8.25 -2.20 -22.63
CA PHE A 626 8.93 -1.23 -21.75
C PHE A 626 8.28 0.16 -21.71
N LYS A 627 7.25 0.40 -22.52
CA LYS A 627 6.55 1.70 -22.56
C LYS A 627 5.54 1.82 -21.41
N SER A 628 5.44 3.01 -20.82
CA SER A 628 4.38 3.29 -19.84
C SER A 628 3.01 3.14 -20.51
N GLY A 629 2.09 2.40 -19.90
CA GLY A 629 0.82 2.07 -20.53
C GLY A 629 0.95 1.16 -21.77
N GLY A 630 2.08 0.47 -21.97
CA GLY A 630 2.42 -0.22 -23.21
C GLY A 630 1.36 -1.17 -23.76
N ILE A 631 0.65 -1.94 -22.91
CA ILE A 631 -0.45 -2.81 -23.34
C ILE A 631 -1.61 -2.00 -23.95
N THR A 632 -1.96 -0.86 -23.34
CA THR A 632 -3.00 0.05 -23.85
C THR A 632 -2.62 0.63 -25.21
N HIS A 633 -1.36 1.07 -25.37
CA HIS A 633 -0.86 1.57 -26.65
C HIS A 633 -0.78 0.48 -27.74
N ALA A 634 -0.35 -0.73 -27.38
CA ALA A 634 -0.30 -1.87 -28.28
C ALA A 634 -1.71 -2.23 -28.78
N LEU A 635 -2.67 -2.40 -27.87
CA LEU A 635 -4.04 -2.74 -28.24
C LEU A 635 -4.74 -1.66 -29.06
N ALA A 636 -4.53 -0.37 -28.75
CA ALA A 636 -5.02 0.73 -29.58
C ALA A 636 -4.43 0.71 -31.00
N ARG A 637 -3.16 0.29 -31.15
CA ARG A 637 -2.50 0.16 -32.44
C ARG A 637 -3.08 -1.00 -33.26
N VAL A 638 -3.31 -2.17 -32.66
CA VAL A 638 -4.01 -3.30 -33.32
C VAL A 638 -5.43 -2.90 -33.75
N GLU A 639 -6.21 -2.27 -32.87
CA GLU A 639 -7.54 -1.77 -33.18
C GLU A 639 -7.51 -0.80 -34.37
N SER A 640 -6.53 0.12 -34.40
CA SER A 640 -6.37 1.07 -35.50
C SER A 640 -6.08 0.42 -36.85
N PHE A 641 -5.40 -0.73 -36.88
CA PHE A 641 -5.11 -1.47 -38.12
C PHE A 641 -6.32 -2.27 -38.62
N LYS A 642 -7.05 -2.92 -37.72
CA LYS A 642 -8.34 -3.55 -38.06
C LYS A 642 -9.32 -2.49 -38.59
N ALA A 643 -9.37 -1.30 -37.98
CA ALA A 643 -10.18 -0.19 -38.47
C ALA A 643 -9.76 0.37 -39.85
N GLN A 644 -8.52 0.09 -40.29
CA GLN A 644 -8.03 0.34 -41.66
C GLN A 644 -8.32 -0.82 -42.63
N GLY A 645 -9.02 -1.88 -42.19
CA GLY A 645 -9.31 -3.07 -42.98
C GLY A 645 -8.14 -4.04 -43.13
N LYS A 646 -7.02 -3.85 -42.42
CA LYS A 646 -5.87 -4.78 -42.48
C LYS A 646 -6.22 -6.14 -41.89
N THR A 647 -5.64 -7.20 -42.44
CA THR A 647 -5.60 -8.52 -41.81
C THR A 647 -4.57 -8.52 -40.69
N LEU A 648 -4.92 -9.14 -39.57
CA LEU A 648 -4.06 -9.24 -38.39
C LEU A 648 -3.58 -10.69 -38.24
N THR A 649 -2.27 -10.90 -38.27
CA THR A 649 -1.64 -12.20 -38.02
C THR A 649 -0.79 -12.13 -36.75
N LEU A 650 -0.88 -13.14 -35.90
CA LEU A 650 -0.21 -13.25 -34.59
C LEU A 650 0.79 -14.41 -34.63
N ALA A 651 2.02 -14.16 -34.18
CA ALA A 651 3.11 -15.12 -34.13
C ALA A 651 3.60 -15.38 -32.69
N ASP A 652 3.78 -16.65 -32.33
CA ASP A 652 4.38 -17.12 -31.07
C ASP A 652 5.76 -17.74 -31.37
N CYS A 653 6.77 -17.38 -30.57
CA CYS A 653 8.13 -17.93 -30.69
C CYS A 653 8.38 -19.09 -29.71
N THR A 654 8.91 -20.21 -30.22
CA THR A 654 9.18 -21.43 -29.43
C THR A 654 10.19 -21.18 -28.31
N ASN A 655 9.69 -21.07 -27.08
CA ASN A 655 10.48 -20.83 -25.86
C ASN A 655 11.43 -19.61 -25.98
N ALA A 656 11.02 -18.52 -26.63
CA ALA A 656 11.88 -17.42 -27.12
C ALA A 656 13.04 -17.01 -26.20
N TYR A 657 12.76 -16.73 -24.92
CA TYR A 657 13.77 -16.37 -23.92
C TYR A 657 14.88 -17.41 -23.73
N GLN A 658 14.57 -18.70 -23.86
CA GLN A 658 15.52 -19.80 -23.76
C GLN A 658 16.19 -20.13 -25.11
N ALA A 659 15.53 -19.82 -26.23
CA ALA A 659 15.98 -20.21 -27.57
C ALA A 659 16.90 -19.18 -28.27
N ILE A 660 16.82 -17.90 -27.92
CA ILE A 660 17.64 -16.85 -28.55
C ILE A 660 19.15 -17.13 -28.39
N ASP A 661 19.92 -16.96 -29.46
CA ASP A 661 21.37 -17.17 -29.44
C ASP A 661 22.05 -16.07 -28.59
N GLN A 662 23.02 -16.45 -27.75
CA GLN A 662 23.70 -15.50 -26.86
C GLN A 662 24.57 -14.51 -27.65
N ASN A 663 25.15 -14.93 -28.77
CA ASN A 663 25.90 -14.04 -29.67
C ASN A 663 24.97 -13.01 -30.33
N ALA A 664 23.71 -13.37 -30.62
CA ALA A 664 22.74 -12.43 -31.19
C ALA A 664 22.44 -11.26 -30.24
N LEU A 665 22.24 -11.57 -28.94
CA LEU A 665 22.07 -10.56 -27.89
C LEU A 665 23.28 -9.64 -27.77
N ILE A 666 24.49 -10.21 -27.81
CA ILE A 666 25.76 -9.48 -27.72
C ILE A 666 25.98 -8.59 -28.95
N HIS A 667 25.74 -9.12 -30.15
CA HIS A 667 25.85 -8.37 -31.40
C HIS A 667 24.85 -7.21 -31.44
N SER A 668 23.60 -7.41 -31.02
CA SER A 668 22.60 -6.34 -30.93
C SER A 668 23.01 -5.22 -29.97
N LEU A 669 23.56 -5.54 -28.80
CA LEU A 669 24.10 -4.53 -27.86
C LEU A 669 25.25 -3.74 -28.50
N GLN A 670 26.13 -4.40 -29.25
CA GLN A 670 27.23 -3.76 -29.97
C GLN A 670 26.74 -2.86 -31.12
N LEU A 671 25.75 -3.29 -31.91
CA LEU A 671 25.11 -2.47 -32.96
C LEU A 671 24.44 -1.21 -32.38
N ASN A 672 23.87 -1.31 -31.18
CA ASN A 672 23.33 -0.16 -30.44
C ASN A 672 24.41 0.78 -29.87
N GLY A 673 25.69 0.46 -30.05
CA GLY A 673 26.80 1.22 -29.46
C GLY A 673 26.83 1.18 -27.93
N VAL A 674 26.22 0.17 -27.29
CA VAL A 674 26.23 0.04 -25.82
C VAL A 674 27.67 -0.06 -25.32
N ASN A 675 27.96 0.55 -24.16
CA ASN A 675 29.32 0.66 -23.62
C ASN A 675 30.05 -0.69 -23.58
N SER A 676 31.32 -0.71 -24.00
CA SER A 676 32.10 -1.93 -24.17
C SER A 676 32.26 -2.76 -22.88
N LEU A 677 32.38 -2.11 -21.71
CA LEU A 677 32.45 -2.81 -20.42
C LEU A 677 31.10 -3.40 -20.02
N PHE A 678 29.98 -2.78 -20.40
CA PHE A 678 28.65 -3.40 -20.27
C PHE A 678 28.49 -4.63 -21.16
N VAL A 679 29.00 -4.58 -22.40
CA VAL A 679 28.97 -5.72 -23.33
C VAL A 679 29.85 -6.87 -22.82
N GLU A 680 31.06 -6.58 -22.32
CA GLU A 680 31.94 -7.59 -21.69
C GLU A 680 31.32 -8.16 -20.40
N TYR A 681 30.72 -7.30 -19.56
CA TYR A 681 29.93 -7.72 -18.39
C TYR A 681 28.80 -8.67 -18.80
N TYR A 682 27.95 -8.27 -19.75
CA TYR A 682 26.75 -9.03 -20.09
C TYR A 682 27.09 -10.34 -20.80
N ARG A 683 28.16 -10.37 -21.61
CA ARG A 683 28.72 -11.61 -22.19
C ARG A 683 29.19 -12.55 -21.07
N THR A 684 30.00 -12.07 -20.14
CA THR A 684 30.56 -12.88 -19.05
C THR A 684 29.47 -13.35 -18.08
N TYR A 685 28.46 -12.51 -17.82
CA TYR A 685 27.25 -12.85 -17.06
C TYR A 685 26.46 -13.98 -17.73
N LEU A 686 26.20 -13.90 -19.05
CA LEU A 686 25.48 -14.96 -19.76
C LEU A 686 26.24 -16.29 -19.70
N ASP A 687 27.57 -16.25 -19.87
CA ASP A 687 28.49 -17.39 -19.90
C ASP A 687 28.67 -18.08 -18.53
N THR A 688 28.68 -17.31 -17.44
CA THR A 688 28.93 -17.79 -16.05
C THR A 688 27.67 -18.39 -15.38
N ARG A 689 26.48 -18.28 -16.00
CA ARG A 689 25.24 -18.83 -15.44
C ARG A 689 25.27 -20.36 -15.40
N SER A 690 24.94 -20.88 -14.23
CA SER A 690 24.80 -22.32 -13.95
C SER A 690 23.62 -22.56 -12.99
N CYS A 691 23.14 -23.80 -12.95
CA CYS A 691 22.11 -24.26 -12.00
C CYS A 691 22.27 -25.77 -11.76
N LYS A 692 21.56 -26.33 -10.78
CA LYS A 692 21.61 -27.78 -10.49
C LYS A 692 21.25 -28.75 -11.66
N TYR A 693 20.81 -28.24 -12.82
CA TYR A 693 20.52 -29.05 -14.01
C TYR A 693 21.55 -28.88 -15.15
N ALA A 694 22.43 -27.87 -15.06
CA ALA A 694 23.44 -27.57 -16.08
C ALA A 694 24.54 -26.66 -15.51
N ASP A 695 25.80 -27.10 -15.59
CA ASP A 695 26.98 -26.35 -15.13
C ASP A 695 27.30 -25.12 -16.01
N LYS A 696 26.68 -25.02 -17.20
CA LYS A 696 26.71 -23.85 -18.07
C LYS A 696 25.42 -23.75 -18.88
N ILE A 697 24.90 -22.55 -19.04
CA ILE A 697 23.77 -22.26 -19.92
C ILE A 697 24.30 -21.70 -21.25
N THR A 698 24.21 -22.50 -22.32
CA THR A 698 24.81 -22.21 -23.65
C THR A 698 23.94 -21.32 -24.54
N SER A 699 22.62 -21.38 -24.38
CA SER A 699 21.62 -20.61 -25.15
C SER A 699 20.83 -19.64 -24.24
N GLY A 700 20.07 -18.73 -24.84
CA GLY A 700 19.04 -17.96 -24.16
C GLY A 700 19.51 -16.97 -23.09
N CYS A 701 18.55 -16.20 -22.59
CA CYS A 701 18.72 -15.26 -21.50
C CYS A 701 17.74 -15.56 -20.35
N PRO A 702 18.08 -15.21 -19.09
CA PRO A 702 17.32 -15.66 -17.94
C PRO A 702 15.95 -14.97 -17.82
N ALA A 703 14.88 -15.72 -18.11
CA ALA A 703 13.50 -15.33 -17.89
C ALA A 703 13.25 -15.05 -16.40
N GLY A 704 13.30 -13.77 -16.03
CA GLY A 704 13.28 -13.27 -14.66
C GLY A 704 14.16 -12.04 -14.42
N SER A 705 15.19 -11.82 -15.26
CA SER A 705 16.11 -10.69 -15.15
C SER A 705 15.65 -9.49 -15.98
N SER A 706 15.58 -8.31 -15.37
CA SER A 706 15.09 -7.08 -16.02
C SER A 706 15.99 -6.56 -17.13
N THR A 707 17.30 -6.78 -17.02
CA THR A 707 18.29 -6.45 -18.07
C THR A 707 18.16 -7.38 -19.26
N SER A 708 17.89 -8.67 -19.03
CA SER A 708 17.83 -9.68 -20.08
C SER A 708 16.60 -9.55 -20.96
N SER A 709 15.42 -9.27 -20.39
CA SER A 709 14.23 -8.89 -21.19
C SER A 709 14.47 -7.63 -22.04
N MET A 710 15.36 -6.74 -21.61
CA MET A 710 15.68 -5.51 -22.33
C MET A 710 16.65 -5.75 -23.49
N ALA A 711 17.69 -6.55 -23.29
CA ALA A 711 18.57 -7.00 -24.37
C ALA A 711 17.79 -7.83 -25.42
N PHE A 712 16.87 -8.69 -24.99
CA PHE A 712 15.98 -9.44 -25.89
C PHE A 712 15.10 -8.50 -26.74
N ALA A 713 14.45 -7.51 -26.12
CA ALA A 713 13.64 -6.53 -26.85
C ALA A 713 14.48 -5.64 -27.81
N GLY A 714 15.75 -5.38 -27.48
CA GLY A 714 16.69 -4.72 -28.38
C GLY A 714 17.04 -5.57 -29.60
N ALA A 715 17.29 -6.87 -29.41
CA ALA A 715 17.61 -7.81 -30.49
C ALA A 715 16.47 -7.99 -31.52
N LEU A 716 15.21 -7.77 -31.11
CA LEU A 716 14.07 -7.75 -32.04
C LEU A 716 13.94 -6.45 -32.86
N THR A 717 14.72 -5.39 -32.56
CA THR A 717 14.58 -4.09 -33.26
C THR A 717 14.80 -4.22 -34.76
N ASP A 718 15.87 -4.91 -35.18
CA ASP A 718 16.21 -5.05 -36.59
C ASP A 718 15.19 -5.92 -37.35
N VAL A 719 14.62 -6.93 -36.69
CA VAL A 719 13.52 -7.76 -37.23
C VAL A 719 12.27 -6.92 -37.48
N ILE A 720 11.90 -6.06 -36.54
CA ILE A 720 10.73 -5.17 -36.67
C ILE A 720 10.96 -4.16 -37.81
N THR A 721 12.12 -3.51 -37.86
CA THR A 721 12.47 -2.57 -38.94
C THR A 721 12.52 -3.25 -40.31
N ALA A 722 13.03 -4.48 -40.41
CA ALA A 722 13.07 -5.24 -41.66
C ALA A 722 11.67 -5.64 -42.16
N MET A 723 10.75 -6.03 -41.26
CA MET A 723 9.36 -6.28 -41.64
C MET A 723 8.62 -5.00 -42.05
N GLU A 724 8.92 -3.85 -41.43
CA GLU A 724 8.36 -2.55 -41.85
C GLU A 724 8.88 -2.08 -43.21
N ALA A 725 10.16 -2.34 -43.52
CA ALA A 725 10.73 -2.10 -44.86
C ALA A 725 10.07 -2.96 -45.96
N LYS A 726 9.42 -4.06 -45.59
CA LYS A 726 8.60 -4.92 -46.46
C LYS A 726 7.14 -4.46 -46.60
N GLY A 727 6.77 -3.36 -45.93
CA GLY A 727 5.42 -2.77 -45.98
C GLY A 727 4.47 -3.24 -44.86
N TYR A 728 4.88 -4.20 -44.01
CA TYR A 728 4.07 -4.65 -42.89
C TYR A 728 3.97 -3.61 -41.78
N GLN A 729 2.95 -3.72 -40.94
CA GLN A 729 2.74 -2.83 -39.80
C GLN A 729 2.66 -3.62 -38.50
N LEU A 730 3.64 -3.46 -37.62
CA LEU A 730 3.82 -4.34 -36.46
C LEU A 730 3.35 -3.74 -35.14
N THR A 731 2.95 -4.63 -34.22
CA THR A 731 2.71 -4.35 -32.80
C THR A 731 3.33 -5.48 -31.98
N VAL A 732 4.40 -5.20 -31.23
CA VAL A 732 5.17 -6.22 -30.50
C VAL A 732 5.13 -5.95 -29.00
N PHE A 733 5.01 -7.00 -28.19
CA PHE A 733 5.08 -6.92 -26.73
C PHE A 733 5.94 -8.06 -26.18
N ALA A 734 7.20 -7.74 -25.85
CA ALA A 734 8.25 -8.71 -25.56
C ALA A 734 8.39 -9.71 -26.72
N ASP A 735 8.03 -10.97 -26.53
CA ASP A 735 8.03 -12.07 -27.51
C ASP A 735 6.70 -12.28 -28.25
N ASP A 736 5.60 -11.61 -27.85
CA ASP A 736 4.33 -11.62 -28.58
C ASP A 736 4.40 -10.66 -29.80
N ILE A 737 4.35 -11.19 -31.03
CA ILE A 737 4.46 -10.39 -32.28
C ILE A 737 3.13 -10.40 -33.05
N GLN A 738 2.46 -9.25 -33.14
CA GLN A 738 1.32 -9.02 -34.05
C GLN A 738 1.78 -8.26 -35.30
N ILE A 739 1.33 -8.71 -36.46
CA ILE A 739 1.68 -8.22 -37.79
C ILE A 739 0.38 -7.87 -38.52
N SER A 740 0.28 -6.65 -39.05
CA SER A 740 -0.84 -6.20 -39.88
C SER A 740 -0.40 -6.11 -41.33
N HIS A 741 -1.21 -6.68 -42.23
CA HIS A 741 -0.96 -6.75 -43.68
C HIS A 741 -2.26 -6.52 -44.47
N ASP A 742 -2.14 -6.33 -45.78
CA ASP A 742 -3.31 -6.25 -46.66
C ASP A 742 -3.95 -7.62 -46.90
N GLN A 743 -5.26 -7.62 -47.15
CA GLN A 743 -6.11 -8.83 -47.22
C GLN A 743 -5.75 -9.76 -48.40
N ASN A 744 -4.99 -9.26 -49.38
CA ASN A 744 -4.48 -10.02 -50.52
C ASN A 744 -3.10 -10.65 -50.27
N VAL A 745 -2.47 -10.39 -49.11
CA VAL A 745 -1.21 -11.03 -48.71
C VAL A 745 -1.55 -12.18 -47.77
N ASP A 746 -1.22 -13.40 -48.17
CA ASP A 746 -1.49 -14.58 -47.36
C ASP A 746 -0.64 -14.61 -46.07
N LYS A 747 -1.28 -14.88 -44.94
CA LYS A 747 -0.68 -15.02 -43.61
C LYS A 747 0.57 -15.93 -43.58
N ASP A 748 0.59 -17.01 -44.37
CA ASP A 748 1.68 -17.99 -44.34
C ASP A 748 2.95 -17.44 -45.02
N VAL A 749 2.79 -16.56 -46.02
CA VAL A 749 3.91 -15.76 -46.58
C VAL A 749 4.46 -14.82 -45.49
N VAL A 750 3.58 -14.09 -44.79
CA VAL A 750 3.99 -13.16 -43.71
C VAL A 750 4.73 -13.90 -42.59
N LEU A 751 4.28 -15.10 -42.21
CA LEU A 751 4.93 -15.96 -41.23
C LEU A 751 6.27 -16.52 -41.73
N GLN A 752 6.38 -16.89 -43.02
CA GLN A 752 7.63 -17.32 -43.64
C GLN A 752 8.68 -16.21 -43.65
N GLU A 753 8.29 -14.98 -44.00
CA GLU A 753 9.20 -13.82 -44.01
C GLU A 753 9.66 -13.45 -42.58
N LEU A 754 8.76 -13.49 -41.60
CA LEU A 754 9.14 -13.30 -40.19
C LEU A 754 10.08 -14.42 -39.70
N ALA A 755 9.81 -15.68 -40.05
CA ALA A 755 10.67 -16.81 -39.67
C ALA A 755 12.08 -16.67 -40.24
N ALA A 756 12.22 -16.20 -41.48
CA ALA A 756 13.52 -15.93 -42.10
C ALA A 756 14.31 -14.82 -41.39
N LEU A 757 13.64 -13.81 -40.80
CA LEU A 757 14.27 -12.74 -40.03
C LEU A 757 14.54 -13.13 -38.56
N LEU A 758 13.79 -14.09 -38.00
CA LEU A 758 14.01 -14.62 -36.65
C LEU A 758 15.12 -15.68 -36.59
N GLN A 759 15.35 -16.43 -37.67
CA GLN A 759 16.35 -17.50 -37.74
C GLN A 759 17.79 -17.01 -37.41
N PRO A 760 18.26 -15.83 -37.86
CA PRO A 760 19.54 -15.26 -37.45
C PRO A 760 19.66 -14.89 -35.97
N LEU A 761 18.54 -14.80 -35.23
CA LEU A 761 18.55 -14.66 -33.76
C LEU A 761 18.52 -16.01 -33.05
N GLY A 762 18.49 -17.12 -33.80
CA GLY A 762 18.26 -18.47 -33.29
C GLY A 762 16.80 -18.79 -32.96
N LEU A 763 15.88 -17.86 -33.20
CA LEU A 763 14.46 -17.98 -32.87
C LEU A 763 13.66 -18.74 -33.96
N GLU A 764 12.60 -19.42 -33.54
CA GLU A 764 11.73 -20.25 -34.38
C GLU A 764 10.26 -20.01 -34.02
N LEU A 765 9.37 -20.03 -35.02
CA LEU A 765 7.93 -19.87 -34.82
C LEU A 765 7.26 -21.18 -34.42
N ALA A 766 6.39 -21.11 -33.41
CA ALA A 766 5.46 -22.18 -33.06
C ALA A 766 4.22 -22.11 -33.97
N LEU A 767 4.37 -22.48 -35.25
CA LEU A 767 3.34 -22.32 -36.29
C LEU A 767 1.95 -22.84 -35.86
N ASN A 768 1.89 -23.92 -35.10
CA ASN A 768 0.65 -24.51 -34.55
C ASN A 768 -0.07 -23.66 -33.49
N LYS A 769 0.44 -22.46 -33.16
CA LYS A 769 -0.17 -21.45 -32.30
C LYS A 769 -0.32 -20.09 -32.99
N CYS A 770 0.33 -19.89 -34.14
CA CYS A 770 0.12 -18.70 -34.93
C CYS A 770 -1.35 -18.67 -35.37
N SER A 771 -1.97 -17.50 -35.40
CA SER A 771 -3.36 -17.35 -35.86
C SER A 771 -3.54 -16.05 -36.63
N SER A 772 -4.63 -15.93 -37.38
CA SER A 772 -4.90 -14.78 -38.23
C SER A 772 -6.39 -14.46 -38.28
N THR A 773 -6.73 -13.21 -38.59
CA THR A 773 -8.11 -12.80 -38.94
C THR A 773 -8.49 -13.10 -40.38
N GLN A 774 -7.55 -13.59 -41.19
CA GLN A 774 -7.82 -14.11 -42.54
C GLN A 774 -8.86 -15.24 -42.48
N ASP A 775 -9.61 -15.44 -43.56
CA ASP A 775 -10.55 -16.56 -43.75
C ASP A 775 -11.68 -16.64 -42.68
N GLY A 776 -11.95 -15.53 -41.98
CA GLY A 776 -12.92 -15.46 -40.88
C GLY A 776 -12.38 -15.89 -39.51
N GLY A 777 -11.06 -16.06 -39.37
CA GLY A 777 -10.41 -16.40 -38.11
C GLY A 777 -10.34 -15.25 -37.09
N GLU A 778 -9.72 -15.54 -35.95
CA GLU A 778 -9.50 -14.58 -34.87
C GLU A 778 -8.06 -14.63 -34.33
N ILE A 779 -7.61 -13.52 -33.75
CA ILE A 779 -6.39 -13.46 -32.93
C ILE A 779 -6.72 -13.06 -31.49
N THR A 780 -5.98 -13.60 -30.52
CA THR A 780 -6.05 -13.17 -29.10
C THR A 780 -4.71 -12.55 -28.68
N PHE A 781 -4.54 -11.25 -28.91
CA PHE A 781 -3.30 -10.52 -28.60
C PHE A 781 -3.41 -9.78 -27.27
N LEU A 782 -2.44 -9.98 -26.36
CA LEU A 782 -2.45 -9.45 -24.98
C LEU A 782 -3.75 -9.72 -24.20
N GLY A 783 -4.48 -10.76 -24.61
CA GLY A 783 -5.79 -11.13 -24.08
C GLY A 783 -6.99 -10.41 -24.73
N GLN A 784 -6.80 -9.48 -25.66
CA GLN A 784 -7.90 -8.91 -26.45
C GLN A 784 -8.15 -9.81 -27.68
N THR A 785 -9.41 -10.19 -27.90
CA THR A 785 -9.82 -10.92 -29.10
C THR A 785 -10.19 -9.94 -30.20
N PHE A 786 -9.68 -10.17 -31.40
CA PHE A 786 -9.98 -9.41 -32.62
C PHE A 786 -10.37 -10.38 -33.74
N SER A 787 -11.43 -10.04 -34.46
CA SER A 787 -11.77 -10.62 -35.76
C SER A 787 -11.49 -9.61 -36.88
N GLN A 788 -11.78 -9.96 -38.13
CA GLN A 788 -11.57 -9.05 -39.26
C GLN A 788 -12.47 -7.80 -39.24
N SER A 789 -13.59 -7.82 -38.50
CA SER A 789 -14.57 -6.72 -38.43
C SER A 789 -14.88 -6.25 -37.00
N SER A 790 -14.71 -7.10 -35.99
CA SER A 790 -15.14 -6.85 -34.61
C SER A 790 -14.01 -7.00 -33.59
N THR A 791 -14.25 -6.46 -32.38
CA THR A 791 -13.35 -6.58 -31.23
C THR A 791 -14.17 -7.11 -30.07
N GLY A 792 -13.88 -8.34 -29.63
CA GLY A 792 -14.71 -9.04 -28.65
C GLY A 792 -14.52 -8.47 -27.25
N SER A 793 -15.59 -8.00 -26.60
CA SER A 793 -15.46 -7.41 -25.26
C SER A 793 -14.88 -8.40 -24.26
N LEU A 794 -13.99 -7.91 -23.41
CA LEU A 794 -13.36 -8.73 -22.37
C LEU A 794 -14.35 -9.13 -21.26
N ALA A 795 -15.54 -8.53 -21.23
CA ALA A 795 -16.52 -8.64 -20.14
C ALA A 795 -16.95 -10.09 -19.87
N GLU A 796 -17.37 -10.87 -20.88
CA GLU A 796 -17.83 -12.25 -20.68
C GLU A 796 -16.74 -13.13 -20.04
N ARG A 797 -15.53 -13.09 -20.60
CA ARG A 797 -14.38 -13.83 -20.05
C ARG A 797 -13.99 -13.33 -18.66
N MET A 798 -14.19 -12.05 -18.34
CA MET A 798 -14.01 -11.55 -16.97
C MET A 798 -15.14 -12.01 -16.05
N THR A 799 -16.38 -12.18 -16.53
CA THR A 799 -17.52 -12.75 -15.79
C THR A 799 -17.25 -14.21 -15.41
N ALA A 800 -16.83 -15.05 -16.36
CA ALA A 800 -16.43 -16.44 -16.06
C ALA A 800 -15.25 -16.50 -15.06
N LYS A 801 -14.31 -15.54 -15.15
CA LYS A 801 -13.14 -15.42 -14.29
C LYS A 801 -13.48 -14.96 -12.87
N ILE A 802 -14.43 -14.02 -12.69
CA ILE A 802 -14.91 -13.61 -11.37
C ILE A 802 -15.71 -14.75 -10.74
N ASP A 803 -16.62 -15.39 -11.48
CA ASP A 803 -17.44 -16.50 -10.96
C ASP A 803 -16.58 -17.63 -10.39
N LYS A 804 -15.55 -18.07 -11.12
CA LYS A 804 -14.60 -19.06 -10.59
C LYS A 804 -13.91 -18.54 -9.33
N CYS A 805 -13.44 -17.29 -9.32
CA CYS A 805 -12.72 -16.75 -8.18
C CYS A 805 -13.62 -16.56 -6.94
N LEU A 806 -14.90 -16.24 -7.10
CA LEU A 806 -15.86 -16.16 -6.01
C LEU A 806 -16.16 -17.56 -5.44
N LYS A 807 -16.40 -18.57 -6.28
CA LYS A 807 -16.57 -19.97 -5.85
C LYS A 807 -15.36 -20.50 -5.07
N VAL A 808 -14.14 -20.17 -5.51
CA VAL A 808 -12.89 -20.48 -4.79
C VAL A 808 -12.87 -19.82 -3.40
N LEU A 809 -13.22 -18.52 -3.28
CA LEU A 809 -13.25 -17.85 -1.97
C LEU A 809 -14.37 -18.36 -1.07
N ASP A 810 -15.53 -18.73 -1.64
CA ASP A 810 -16.67 -19.24 -0.89
C ASP A 810 -16.34 -20.56 -0.20
N ALA A 811 -15.88 -21.55 -0.98
CA ALA A 811 -15.42 -22.84 -0.48
C ALA A 811 -14.09 -22.78 0.32
N SER A 812 -13.37 -21.64 0.30
CA SER A 812 -12.10 -21.52 1.03
C SER A 812 -12.31 -21.61 2.55
N PRO A 813 -11.64 -22.53 3.26
CA PRO A 813 -11.80 -22.71 4.70
C PRO A 813 -10.96 -21.68 5.48
N ILE A 814 -11.25 -20.39 5.31
CA ILE A 814 -10.54 -19.24 5.93
C ILE A 814 -11.55 -18.23 6.48
N THR A 815 -11.12 -17.30 7.35
CA THR A 815 -12.04 -16.30 7.94
C THR A 815 -12.62 -15.37 6.87
N ASN A 816 -13.82 -14.84 7.09
CA ASN A 816 -14.50 -13.95 6.15
C ASN A 816 -13.68 -12.67 5.91
N HIS A 817 -12.94 -12.20 6.91
CA HIS A 817 -11.98 -11.11 6.73
C HIS A 817 -10.85 -11.49 5.75
N GLN A 818 -10.29 -12.71 5.83
CA GLN A 818 -9.30 -13.18 4.86
C GLN A 818 -9.91 -13.35 3.46
N LYS A 819 -11.16 -13.83 3.34
CA LYS A 819 -11.90 -13.87 2.06
C LYS A 819 -12.04 -12.47 1.46
N PHE A 820 -12.45 -11.48 2.24
CA PHE A 820 -12.53 -10.07 1.80
C PHE A 820 -11.17 -9.50 1.37
N LEU A 821 -10.10 -9.74 2.14
CA LEU A 821 -8.78 -9.24 1.78
C LEU A 821 -8.27 -9.86 0.46
N LEU A 822 -8.61 -11.11 0.15
CA LEU A 822 -8.35 -11.71 -1.16
C LEU A 822 -9.28 -11.18 -2.26
N LEU A 823 -10.55 -10.93 -1.96
CA LEU A 823 -11.51 -10.29 -2.86
C LEU A 823 -10.96 -8.93 -3.35
N ARG A 824 -10.63 -8.05 -2.41
CA ARG A 824 -10.09 -6.70 -2.66
C ARG A 824 -8.69 -6.69 -3.28
N SER A 825 -7.78 -7.57 -2.85
CA SER A 825 -6.35 -7.50 -3.23
C SER A 825 -5.90 -8.45 -4.35
N VAL A 826 -6.72 -9.43 -4.74
CA VAL A 826 -6.37 -10.41 -5.78
C VAL A 826 -7.49 -10.58 -6.80
N VAL A 827 -8.73 -10.82 -6.35
CA VAL A 827 -9.83 -11.22 -7.23
C VAL A 827 -10.37 -10.05 -8.05
N LEU A 828 -10.65 -8.91 -7.43
CA LEU A 828 -11.02 -7.70 -8.17
C LEU A 828 -9.91 -7.24 -9.12
N PRO A 829 -8.62 -7.16 -8.72
CA PRO A 829 -7.51 -6.94 -9.66
C PRO A 829 -7.40 -7.95 -10.81
N LYS A 830 -7.93 -9.18 -10.71
CA LYS A 830 -8.00 -10.13 -11.85
C LYS A 830 -8.99 -9.67 -12.93
N VAL A 831 -9.94 -8.79 -12.66
CA VAL A 831 -10.98 -8.32 -13.62
C VAL A 831 -10.99 -6.80 -13.86
N ASN A 832 -10.67 -5.99 -12.86
CA ASN A 832 -10.61 -4.51 -12.93
C ASN A 832 -9.65 -3.95 -13.97
N TYR A 833 -8.75 -4.77 -14.51
CA TYR A 833 -7.87 -4.36 -15.59
C TYR A 833 -8.61 -4.23 -16.93
N ALA A 834 -9.70 -4.99 -17.11
CA ALA A 834 -10.35 -5.10 -18.41
C ALA A 834 -10.95 -3.77 -18.92
N PRO A 835 -11.76 -2.98 -18.18
CA PRO A 835 -12.31 -1.72 -18.71
C PRO A 835 -11.26 -0.64 -19.04
N LEU A 836 -10.02 -0.79 -18.57
CA LEU A 836 -8.88 0.07 -18.91
C LEU A 836 -8.22 -0.30 -20.26
N VAL A 837 -8.43 -1.51 -20.76
CA VAL A 837 -7.81 -2.02 -22.01
C VAL A 837 -8.77 -2.69 -22.98
N ASP A 838 -10.07 -2.76 -22.66
CA ASP A 838 -11.11 -3.15 -23.59
C ASP A 838 -11.28 -2.03 -24.63
N PHE A 839 -11.22 -2.41 -25.90
CA PHE A 839 -11.45 -1.54 -27.06
C PHE A 839 -12.79 -1.85 -27.75
N ALA A 840 -13.56 -2.83 -27.26
CA ALA A 840 -14.94 -2.98 -27.66
C ALA A 840 -15.77 -1.75 -27.24
N PRO A 841 -16.79 -1.36 -28.02
CA PRO A 841 -17.65 -0.24 -27.67
C PRO A 841 -18.37 -0.49 -26.32
N LYS A 842 -18.70 0.59 -25.60
CA LYS A 842 -19.57 0.50 -24.42
C LYS A 842 -20.94 -0.01 -24.86
N ILE A 843 -21.35 -1.17 -24.39
CA ILE A 843 -22.68 -1.75 -24.64
C ILE A 843 -23.56 -1.34 -23.46
N PRO A 844 -24.59 -0.50 -23.64
CA PRO A 844 -25.55 -0.19 -22.58
C PRO A 844 -26.27 -1.46 -22.12
N GLN A 845 -26.49 -1.59 -20.82
CA GLN A 845 -27.23 -2.68 -20.20
C GLN A 845 -28.06 -2.13 -19.04
N ASP A 846 -29.22 -2.75 -18.78
CA ASP A 846 -30.07 -2.41 -17.66
C ASP A 846 -29.37 -2.67 -16.31
N GLY A 847 -29.68 -1.87 -15.29
CA GLY A 847 -28.96 -1.87 -14.02
C GLY A 847 -27.65 -1.07 -14.10
N PHE A 848 -26.50 -1.73 -13.93
CA PHE A 848 -25.18 -1.07 -13.76
C PHE A 848 -24.57 -0.44 -15.04
N GLY A 849 -25.35 -0.30 -16.12
CA GLY A 849 -25.13 0.70 -17.18
C GLY A 849 -24.04 0.41 -18.22
N ASN A 850 -23.37 -0.74 -18.17
CA ASN A 850 -22.47 -1.23 -19.22
C ASN A 850 -22.23 -2.74 -19.11
N GLN A 851 -21.54 -3.32 -20.10
CA GLN A 851 -21.29 -4.77 -20.22
C GLN A 851 -20.59 -5.44 -19.03
N TYR A 852 -20.00 -4.68 -18.10
CA TYR A 852 -19.38 -5.21 -16.88
C TYR A 852 -20.33 -5.29 -15.68
N GLY A 853 -21.58 -4.81 -15.80
CA GLY A 853 -22.52 -4.68 -14.69
C GLY A 853 -22.77 -5.96 -13.89
N LEU A 854 -22.82 -7.10 -14.59
CA LEU A 854 -22.98 -8.41 -13.98
C LEU A 854 -21.82 -8.80 -13.05
N ILE A 855 -20.61 -8.28 -13.27
CA ILE A 855 -19.46 -8.50 -12.37
C ILE A 855 -19.67 -7.73 -11.06
N ASP A 856 -20.08 -6.47 -11.13
CA ASP A 856 -20.33 -5.63 -9.95
C ASP A 856 -21.47 -6.24 -9.10
N GLN A 857 -22.56 -6.69 -9.74
CA GLN A 857 -23.66 -7.41 -9.07
C GLN A 857 -23.17 -8.69 -8.35
N LYS A 858 -22.40 -9.55 -9.03
CA LYS A 858 -21.86 -10.79 -8.44
C LYS A 858 -20.93 -10.49 -7.26
N VAL A 859 -20.10 -9.46 -7.37
CA VAL A 859 -19.17 -9.02 -6.32
C VAL A 859 -19.91 -8.42 -5.12
N PHE A 860 -20.91 -7.56 -5.34
CA PHE A 860 -21.67 -6.93 -4.26
C PHE A 860 -22.60 -7.92 -3.55
N LYS A 861 -23.24 -8.85 -4.28
CA LYS A 861 -23.95 -9.97 -3.64
C LYS A 861 -23.01 -10.78 -2.76
N TYR A 862 -21.89 -11.27 -3.31
CA TYR A 862 -20.94 -12.06 -2.54
C TYR A 862 -20.38 -11.31 -1.33
N ALA A 863 -20.07 -10.02 -1.46
CA ALA A 863 -19.60 -9.19 -0.34
C ALA A 863 -20.69 -8.96 0.71
N SER A 864 -21.94 -8.75 0.31
CA SER A 864 -23.08 -8.60 1.23
C SER A 864 -23.33 -9.88 2.03
N ASP A 865 -23.36 -11.04 1.33
CA ASP A 865 -23.45 -12.37 1.95
C ASP A 865 -22.28 -12.61 2.93
N LEU A 866 -21.04 -12.26 2.52
CA LEU A 866 -19.82 -12.44 3.32
C LEU A 866 -19.79 -11.62 4.62
N PHE A 867 -20.35 -10.41 4.60
CA PHE A 867 -20.48 -9.56 5.79
C PHE A 867 -21.79 -9.76 6.55
N ALA A 868 -22.66 -10.68 6.08
CA ALA A 868 -24.00 -10.90 6.60
C ALA A 868 -24.89 -9.62 6.64
N VAL A 869 -24.66 -8.68 5.71
CA VAL A 869 -25.52 -7.50 5.54
C VAL A 869 -26.63 -7.84 4.56
N LYS A 870 -27.87 -7.86 5.07
CA LYS A 870 -29.09 -8.01 4.29
C LYS A 870 -29.73 -6.65 4.05
N ASP A 871 -30.67 -6.61 3.12
CA ASP A 871 -31.63 -5.50 2.94
C ASP A 871 -31.03 -4.12 2.56
N LEU A 872 -29.75 -4.06 2.22
CA LEU A 872 -29.11 -2.88 1.62
C LEU A 872 -29.53 -2.73 0.15
N SER A 873 -29.99 -1.54 -0.25
CA SER A 873 -30.23 -1.21 -1.65
C SER A 873 -28.94 -1.20 -2.49
N GLU A 874 -29.04 -1.31 -3.82
CA GLU A 874 -27.86 -1.31 -4.70
C GLU A 874 -26.99 -0.04 -4.54
N THR A 875 -27.59 1.11 -4.22
CA THR A 875 -26.88 2.37 -3.96
C THR A 875 -26.16 2.38 -2.61
N GLU A 876 -26.75 1.79 -1.56
CA GLU A 876 -26.09 1.62 -0.26
C GLU A 876 -24.96 0.59 -0.31
N GLN A 877 -25.14 -0.50 -1.08
CA GLN A 877 -24.07 -1.46 -1.38
C GLN A 877 -22.94 -0.78 -2.15
N ALA A 878 -23.25 -0.02 -3.21
CA ALA A 878 -22.26 0.72 -3.98
C ALA A 878 -21.47 1.73 -3.12
N ASP A 879 -22.15 2.50 -2.25
CA ASP A 879 -21.47 3.39 -1.29
C ASP A 879 -20.56 2.61 -0.35
N PHE A 880 -21.10 1.63 0.38
CA PHE A 880 -20.32 0.89 1.38
C PHE A 880 -19.12 0.17 0.76
N PHE A 881 -19.30 -0.50 -0.37
CA PHE A 881 -18.22 -1.25 -0.99
C PHE A 881 -17.19 -0.34 -1.66
N THR A 882 -17.59 0.72 -2.36
CA THR A 882 -16.66 1.51 -3.20
C THR A 882 -16.11 2.79 -2.57
N ASN A 883 -16.76 3.36 -1.55
CA ASN A 883 -16.37 4.64 -0.95
C ASN A 883 -15.11 4.50 -0.05
N SER A 884 -14.46 5.63 0.24
CA SER A 884 -13.15 5.71 0.91
C SER A 884 -13.15 5.18 2.35
N ALA A 885 -12.01 4.63 2.80
CA ALA A 885 -11.88 4.05 4.14
C ALA A 885 -12.11 5.09 5.27
N SER A 886 -11.74 6.34 5.01
CA SER A 886 -12.00 7.52 5.86
C SER A 886 -13.49 7.83 6.05
N LYS A 887 -14.35 7.42 5.11
CA LYS A 887 -15.81 7.60 5.14
C LYS A 887 -16.55 6.31 5.52
N GLY A 888 -15.83 5.31 6.06
CA GLY A 888 -16.39 4.03 6.47
C GLY A 888 -16.71 3.05 5.33
N GLY A 889 -16.25 3.32 4.11
CA GLY A 889 -16.36 2.41 2.96
C GLY A 889 -15.16 1.46 2.82
N LEU A 890 -15.28 0.49 1.91
CA LEU A 890 -14.28 -0.57 1.69
C LEU A 890 -13.39 -0.33 0.46
N GLU A 891 -13.54 0.82 -0.20
CA GLU A 891 -12.75 1.31 -1.35
C GLU A 891 -12.59 0.32 -2.53
N MET A 892 -13.49 -0.66 -2.66
CA MET A 892 -13.46 -1.64 -3.74
C MET A 892 -13.56 -0.91 -5.07
N VAL A 893 -12.54 -1.07 -5.91
CA VAL A 893 -12.64 -0.76 -7.33
C VAL A 893 -13.39 -1.94 -7.95
N VAL A 894 -14.46 -1.66 -8.69
CA VAL A 894 -15.28 -2.66 -9.38
C VAL A 894 -15.44 -2.27 -10.85
N PRO A 895 -15.47 -3.21 -11.81
CA PRO A 895 -15.36 -2.88 -13.23
C PRO A 895 -16.43 -1.94 -13.81
N SER A 896 -17.71 -2.08 -13.42
CA SER A 896 -18.81 -1.34 -14.03
C SER A 896 -18.89 0.11 -13.52
N LEU A 897 -18.90 0.33 -12.20
CA LEU A 897 -18.98 1.68 -11.61
C LEU A 897 -17.73 2.53 -11.87
N TYR A 898 -16.59 1.91 -12.18
CA TYR A 898 -15.36 2.61 -12.59
C TYR A 898 -15.17 2.64 -14.11
N TYR A 899 -16.09 2.10 -14.93
CA TYR A 899 -15.93 1.95 -16.38
C TYR A 899 -15.53 3.27 -17.07
N ASP A 900 -16.35 4.32 -16.91
CA ASP A 900 -16.10 5.60 -17.58
C ASP A 900 -14.83 6.29 -17.06
N PHE A 901 -14.44 6.06 -15.80
CA PHE A 901 -13.18 6.53 -15.23
C PHE A 901 -11.96 5.78 -15.81
N MET A 902 -12.05 4.46 -15.97
CA MET A 902 -11.02 3.64 -16.59
C MET A 902 -10.87 3.95 -18.09
N GLN A 903 -11.97 4.22 -18.79
CA GLN A 903 -11.97 4.65 -20.19
C GLN A 903 -11.46 6.08 -20.37
N ALA A 904 -11.77 7.01 -19.45
CA ALA A 904 -11.13 8.31 -19.41
C ALA A 904 -9.61 8.18 -19.18
N GLN A 905 -9.19 7.26 -18.31
CA GLN A 905 -7.76 6.99 -18.10
C GLN A 905 -7.11 6.29 -19.31
N GLN A 906 -7.80 5.40 -20.02
CA GLN A 906 -7.32 4.80 -21.26
C GLN A 906 -6.97 5.90 -22.27
N LYS A 907 -7.90 6.84 -22.49
CA LYS A 907 -7.71 8.01 -23.35
C LYS A 907 -6.58 8.91 -22.84
N ALA A 908 -6.43 9.09 -21.53
CA ALA A 908 -5.32 9.83 -20.95
C ALA A 908 -3.96 9.16 -21.20
N VAL A 909 -3.84 7.84 -21.05
CA VAL A 909 -2.63 7.07 -21.40
C VAL A 909 -2.28 7.26 -22.88
N LEU A 910 -3.25 7.07 -23.77
CA LEU A 910 -3.06 7.23 -25.22
C LEU A 910 -2.62 8.65 -25.60
N ALA A 911 -3.10 9.67 -24.87
CA ALA A 911 -2.66 11.06 -24.99
C ALA A 911 -1.36 11.40 -24.22
N GLY A 912 -0.56 10.40 -23.81
CA GLY A 912 0.71 10.56 -23.10
C GLY A 912 0.60 10.94 -21.61
N LYS A 913 -0.61 11.16 -21.09
CA LYS A 913 -0.90 11.56 -19.70
C LYS A 913 -0.92 10.33 -18.78
N CYS A 914 0.24 9.70 -18.60
CA CYS A 914 0.44 8.53 -17.74
C CYS A 914 0.37 8.86 -16.25
N GLY A 915 -0.84 8.96 -15.70
CA GLY A 915 -1.07 8.94 -14.25
C GLY A 915 -0.86 7.55 -13.65
N VAL A 916 -0.27 7.47 -12.45
CA VAL A 916 -0.19 6.21 -11.70
C VAL A 916 -1.59 5.85 -11.18
N PHE A 917 -2.09 4.64 -11.47
CA PHE A 917 -3.44 4.20 -11.07
C PHE A 917 -3.78 4.43 -9.59
N LYS A 918 -2.80 4.37 -8.69
CA LYS A 918 -2.97 4.69 -7.26
C LYS A 918 -3.33 6.16 -7.00
N ALA A 919 -2.77 7.10 -7.75
CA ALA A 919 -3.09 8.53 -7.64
C ALA A 919 -4.49 8.81 -8.21
N LEU A 920 -4.79 8.23 -9.37
CA LEU A 920 -6.08 8.33 -10.05
C LEU A 920 -7.23 7.74 -9.21
N ARG A 921 -7.03 6.57 -8.59
CA ARG A 921 -7.98 6.01 -7.61
C ARG A 921 -8.19 6.94 -6.42
N LYS A 922 -7.16 7.66 -5.96
CA LYS A 922 -7.32 8.67 -4.88
C LYS A 922 -8.17 9.85 -5.36
N GLU A 923 -7.97 10.31 -6.60
CA GLU A 923 -8.77 11.36 -7.22
C GLU A 923 -10.26 10.98 -7.31
N TYR A 924 -10.58 9.78 -7.82
CA TYR A 924 -11.95 9.26 -7.83
C TYR A 924 -12.54 9.15 -6.40
N LEU A 925 -11.80 8.62 -5.44
CA LEU A 925 -12.24 8.53 -4.04
C LEU A 925 -12.48 9.91 -3.38
N ASN A 926 -11.88 10.98 -3.91
CA ASN A 926 -12.17 12.35 -3.49
C ASN A 926 -13.47 12.89 -4.11
N THR A 927 -13.91 12.39 -5.27
CA THR A 927 -15.18 12.81 -5.91
C THR A 927 -16.43 12.15 -5.32
N LEU A 928 -16.27 11.08 -4.53
CA LEU A 928 -17.38 10.42 -3.83
C LEU A 928 -17.85 11.26 -2.64
N GLN A 929 -19.16 11.24 -2.36
CA GLN A 929 -19.80 12.08 -1.34
C GLN A 929 -19.29 11.82 0.09
N ASP A 930 -19.46 12.82 0.96
CA ASP A 930 -19.18 12.73 2.40
C ASP A 930 -20.42 12.35 3.20
N HIS A 931 -20.29 11.29 4.01
CA HIS A 931 -21.32 10.84 4.95
C HIS A 931 -20.88 11.12 6.39
N PRO A 932 -21.10 12.34 6.91
CA PRO A 932 -20.66 12.72 8.25
C PRO A 932 -21.32 11.86 9.34
N GLY A 933 -20.53 11.46 10.33
CA GLY A 933 -20.97 10.62 11.44
C GLY A 933 -20.79 9.11 11.24
N VAL A 934 -20.64 8.64 10.00
CA VAL A 934 -20.38 7.23 9.67
C VAL A 934 -19.10 6.71 10.34
N PRO A 935 -19.12 5.53 10.98
CA PRO A 935 -17.92 4.95 11.56
C PRO A 935 -16.86 4.53 10.53
N ALA A 936 -15.60 4.90 10.78
CA ALA A 936 -14.49 4.71 9.84
C ALA A 936 -13.93 3.26 9.78
N ILE A 937 -14.80 2.25 9.87
CA ILE A 937 -14.44 0.82 9.97
C ILE A 937 -13.59 0.31 8.80
N GLY A 938 -13.69 0.96 7.64
CA GLY A 938 -12.85 0.69 6.48
C GLY A 938 -11.36 0.82 6.78
N TYR A 939 -10.94 1.67 7.72
CA TYR A 939 -9.54 1.74 8.14
C TYR A 939 -9.09 0.49 8.93
N ALA A 940 -9.98 -0.17 9.68
CA ALA A 940 -9.69 -1.44 10.32
C ALA A 940 -9.65 -2.57 9.28
N ILE A 941 -10.77 -2.79 8.59
CA ILE A 941 -10.98 -3.91 7.66
C ILE A 941 -9.98 -3.91 6.49
N ASN A 942 -9.51 -2.75 6.02
CA ASN A 942 -8.55 -2.70 4.92
C ASN A 942 -7.07 -2.79 5.33
N ASN A 943 -6.73 -2.66 6.63
CA ASN A 943 -5.34 -2.48 7.08
C ASN A 943 -4.87 -3.44 8.19
N PHE A 944 -5.72 -4.33 8.71
CA PHE A 944 -5.28 -5.46 9.52
C PHE A 944 -4.97 -6.68 8.63
N THR A 945 -3.96 -7.45 8.99
CA THR A 945 -3.59 -8.70 8.28
C THR A 945 -4.46 -9.90 8.66
N TYR A 946 -5.19 -9.77 9.77
CA TYR A 946 -6.12 -10.74 10.32
C TYR A 946 -7.09 -10.01 11.27
N LEU A 947 -8.32 -10.50 11.33
CA LEU A 947 -9.35 -10.21 12.34
C LEU A 947 -10.09 -11.53 12.55
N THR A 948 -10.62 -11.76 13.75
CA THR A 948 -11.62 -12.83 13.94
C THR A 948 -12.91 -12.48 13.21
N ASP A 949 -13.76 -13.46 12.93
CA ASP A 949 -15.07 -13.19 12.34
C ASP A 949 -15.98 -12.44 13.33
N ASN A 950 -15.79 -12.62 14.65
CA ASN A 950 -16.41 -11.78 15.68
C ASN A 950 -15.98 -10.30 15.57
N GLU A 951 -14.67 -10.03 15.55
CA GLU A 951 -14.12 -8.68 15.37
C GLU A 951 -14.66 -8.04 14.09
N LEU A 952 -14.81 -8.82 13.01
CA LEU A 952 -15.37 -8.34 11.75
C LEU A 952 -16.87 -8.03 11.86
N PHE A 953 -17.69 -8.97 12.33
CA PHE A 953 -19.14 -8.77 12.42
C PHE A 953 -19.53 -7.68 13.41
N ASP A 954 -18.79 -7.47 14.50
CA ASP A 954 -19.04 -6.35 15.41
C ASP A 954 -18.66 -4.99 14.77
N LEU A 955 -17.63 -4.92 13.91
CA LEU A 955 -17.35 -3.73 13.10
C LEU A 955 -18.47 -3.46 12.08
N ILE A 956 -18.94 -4.50 11.38
CA ILE A 956 -20.05 -4.38 10.41
C ILE A 956 -21.34 -3.92 11.10
N LYS A 957 -21.71 -4.53 12.23
CA LYS A 957 -22.84 -4.09 13.06
C LYS A 957 -22.69 -2.62 13.45
N HIS A 958 -21.53 -2.21 13.95
CA HIS A 958 -21.26 -0.81 14.31
C HIS A 958 -21.43 0.18 13.13
N ARG A 959 -21.20 -0.23 11.88
CA ARG A 959 -21.39 0.60 10.66
C ARG A 959 -22.85 0.74 10.22
N PHE A 960 -23.68 -0.27 10.47
CA PHE A 960 -25.03 -0.37 9.89
C PHE A 960 -26.19 -0.33 10.91
N GLN A 961 -26.00 -0.76 12.16
CA GLN A 961 -27.11 -1.01 13.09
C GLN A 961 -26.85 -0.55 14.53
N VAL A 962 -27.91 0.03 15.11
CA VAL A 962 -28.18 0.19 16.55
C VAL A 962 -27.07 0.82 17.41
N LEU A 963 -26.85 2.12 17.18
CA LEU A 963 -26.61 3.07 18.29
C LEU A 963 -27.49 4.34 18.22
N ASN A 964 -28.09 4.64 17.06
CA ASN A 964 -28.98 5.81 16.84
C ASN A 964 -30.28 5.53 16.07
N LYS A 965 -30.51 4.28 15.61
CA LYS A 965 -31.83 3.78 15.24
C LYS A 965 -32.16 2.64 16.21
N GLU A 966 -33.28 2.75 16.91
CA GLU A 966 -33.84 1.72 17.79
C GLU A 966 -32.85 1.07 18.78
N LEU A 967 -32.11 1.93 19.51
CA LEU A 967 -32.26 1.82 20.96
C LEU A 967 -33.70 2.24 21.25
N ASP A 968 -34.61 1.26 21.28
CA ASP A 968 -36.01 1.47 21.65
C ASP A 968 -36.06 2.27 22.96
N SER A 969 -37.04 3.16 23.11
CA SER A 969 -37.16 4.01 24.28
C SER A 969 -37.36 3.18 25.56
N GLU A 970 -37.85 1.94 25.47
CA GLU A 970 -37.89 1.01 26.62
C GLU A 970 -36.56 0.31 26.93
N SER A 971 -35.58 0.34 26.02
CA SER A 971 -34.36 -0.47 26.12
C SER A 971 -33.51 -0.14 27.35
N LYS A 972 -33.11 -1.17 28.11
CA LYS A 972 -32.37 -1.06 29.38
C LYS A 972 -30.97 -1.63 29.23
N CYS A 973 -29.99 -0.97 29.85
CA CYS A 973 -28.61 -1.47 29.90
C CYS A 973 -28.56 -2.79 30.68
N LEU A 974 -28.19 -3.88 30.01
CA LEU A 974 -28.13 -5.23 30.57
C LEU A 974 -27.31 -5.33 31.88
N LEU A 975 -26.27 -4.49 32.05
CA LEU A 975 -25.54 -4.46 33.31
C LEU A 975 -26.29 -3.80 34.47
N CYS A 976 -27.00 -2.69 34.26
CA CYS A 976 -27.47 -1.83 35.37
C CYS A 976 -28.96 -1.49 35.38
N GLY A 977 -29.75 -2.06 34.46
CA GLY A 977 -31.22 -1.92 34.41
C GLY A 977 -31.74 -0.53 34.02
N LYS A 978 -30.87 0.48 33.88
CA LYS A 978 -31.27 1.85 33.51
C LYS A 978 -31.48 1.98 32.00
N LYS A 979 -32.46 2.82 31.61
CA LYS A 979 -32.75 3.19 30.21
C LYS A 979 -31.48 3.58 29.45
N MET A 980 -31.25 2.95 28.30
CA MET A 980 -30.12 3.24 27.44
C MET A 980 -30.31 4.61 26.77
N THR A 981 -29.27 5.43 26.85
CA THR A 981 -29.19 6.73 26.16
C THR A 981 -27.83 6.84 25.50
N ALA A 982 -27.66 7.78 24.55
CA ALA A 982 -26.38 8.02 23.88
C ALA A 982 -25.23 8.44 24.84
N GLN A 983 -25.53 8.77 26.10
CA GLN A 983 -24.52 9.02 27.15
C GLN A 983 -24.42 7.87 28.17
N HIS A 984 -25.33 6.88 28.14
CA HIS A 984 -25.40 5.81 29.12
C HIS A 984 -24.22 4.84 29.01
N GLU A 985 -23.90 4.35 27.82
CA GLU A 985 -22.77 3.41 27.61
C GLU A 985 -21.45 3.97 28.18
N ILE A 986 -21.29 5.29 28.03
CA ILE A 986 -20.14 6.09 28.43
C ILE A 986 -20.10 6.32 29.95
N ARG A 987 -21.25 6.51 30.59
CA ARG A 987 -21.38 6.84 32.02
C ARG A 987 -21.81 5.68 32.93
N CYS A 988 -22.11 4.52 32.37
CA CYS A 988 -22.48 3.34 33.16
C CYS A 988 -21.28 2.89 34.02
N ASN A 989 -21.44 2.88 35.34
CA ASN A 989 -20.36 2.47 36.24
C ASN A 989 -19.98 1.00 36.06
N ARG A 990 -20.93 0.13 35.68
CA ARG A 990 -20.65 -1.28 35.36
C ARG A 990 -19.89 -1.46 34.02
N ASN A 991 -19.99 -0.50 33.09
CA ASN A 991 -19.13 -0.44 31.88
C ASN A 991 -17.69 0.05 32.16
N ALA A 992 -17.27 0.24 33.43
CA ALA A 992 -15.94 0.79 33.73
C ALA A 992 -14.79 -0.04 33.15
N GLY A 993 -14.82 -1.38 33.31
CA GLY A 993 -13.82 -2.27 32.72
C GLY A 993 -13.73 -2.14 31.19
N ILE A 994 -14.88 -2.15 30.51
CA ILE A 994 -15.00 -1.97 29.05
C ILE A 994 -14.34 -0.66 28.60
N ARG A 995 -14.55 0.44 29.33
CA ARG A 995 -13.88 1.73 29.02
C ARG A 995 -12.37 1.66 29.23
N THR A 996 -11.91 1.05 30.32
CA THR A 996 -10.48 0.86 30.61
C THR A 996 -9.80 0.03 29.53
N VAL A 997 -10.44 -1.04 29.04
CA VAL A 997 -9.95 -1.87 27.92
C VAL A 997 -9.80 -1.05 26.63
N ARG A 998 -10.85 -0.31 26.21
CA ARG A 998 -10.79 0.57 25.01
C ARG A 998 -9.65 1.58 25.09
N HIS A 999 -9.52 2.20 26.25
CA HIS A 999 -8.53 3.21 26.55
C HIS A 999 -7.11 2.65 26.54
N ASP A 1000 -6.85 1.59 27.31
CA ASP A 1000 -5.51 1.04 27.48
C ASP A 1000 -5.03 0.32 26.22
N TYR A 1001 -5.94 -0.23 25.41
CA TYR A 1001 -5.60 -0.69 24.05
C TYR A 1001 -5.08 0.48 23.19
N MET A 1002 -5.74 1.64 23.19
CA MET A 1002 -5.29 2.81 22.41
C MET A 1002 -3.96 3.36 22.93
N VAL A 1003 -3.82 3.56 24.25
CA VAL A 1003 -2.57 4.02 24.89
C VAL A 1003 -1.41 3.10 24.51
N ASN A 1004 -1.55 1.78 24.67
CA ASN A 1004 -0.49 0.84 24.30
C ASN A 1004 -0.15 0.87 22.81
N ARG A 1005 -1.13 1.05 21.92
CA ARG A 1005 -0.88 1.15 20.47
C ARG A 1005 -0.14 2.45 20.11
N ILE A 1006 -0.51 3.57 20.70
CA ILE A 1006 0.17 4.86 20.54
C ILE A 1006 1.62 4.77 21.06
N LEU A 1007 1.82 4.20 22.25
CA LEU A 1007 3.14 3.99 22.84
C LEU A 1007 4.07 3.19 21.91
N THR A 1008 3.57 2.10 21.31
CA THR A 1008 4.33 1.30 20.33
C THR A 1008 4.59 1.98 18.98
N LYS A 1009 4.05 3.19 18.76
CA LYS A 1009 4.06 3.88 17.47
C LYS A 1009 4.93 5.14 17.44
N ILE A 1010 5.14 5.79 18.59
CA ILE A 1010 6.07 6.92 18.77
C ILE A 1010 7.51 6.45 18.52
N ASP A 1011 8.34 7.27 17.87
CA ASP A 1011 9.76 6.95 17.68
C ASP A 1011 10.48 6.74 19.03
N HIS A 1012 11.19 5.61 19.17
CA HIS A 1012 11.99 5.27 20.34
C HIS A 1012 13.06 6.31 20.71
N HIS A 1013 13.58 7.10 19.76
CA HIS A 1013 14.51 8.20 20.02
C HIS A 1013 13.86 9.35 20.81
N ARG A 1014 12.53 9.39 20.90
CA ARG A 1014 11.76 10.32 21.74
C ARG A 1014 11.58 9.79 23.17
N HIS A 1015 12.14 8.62 23.51
CA HIS A 1015 11.99 7.97 24.82
C HIS A 1015 10.53 7.91 25.34
N PRO A 1016 9.56 7.41 24.53
CA PRO A 1016 8.17 7.32 24.95
C PRO A 1016 8.01 6.38 26.15
N ARG A 1017 7.36 6.85 27.21
CA ARG A 1017 7.08 6.07 28.42
C ARG A 1017 5.61 6.16 28.83
N PRO A 1018 4.97 5.06 29.27
CA PRO A 1018 3.68 5.16 29.96
C PRO A 1018 3.90 5.80 31.34
N VAL A 1019 2.99 6.64 31.79
CA VAL A 1019 3.08 7.22 33.14
C VAL A 1019 2.34 6.30 34.11
N ASP A 1020 3.08 5.76 35.09
CA ASP A 1020 2.71 4.47 35.67
C ASP A 1020 1.40 4.45 36.49
N LYS A 1021 0.59 3.41 36.25
CA LYS A 1021 -0.66 3.05 36.93
C LYS A 1021 -0.49 2.06 38.09
N ALA A 1022 0.72 1.55 38.35
CA ALA A 1022 1.01 0.48 39.33
C ALA A 1022 0.67 0.78 40.81
N HIS A 1023 0.07 1.94 41.12
CA HIS A 1023 -0.48 2.26 42.45
C HIS A 1023 -2.00 2.43 42.34
N GLY A 1024 -2.74 1.34 42.56
CA GLY A 1024 -4.19 1.35 42.57
C GLY A 1024 -4.74 2.25 43.68
N ASN A 1025 -5.48 3.29 43.30
CA ASN A 1025 -6.37 4.10 44.15
C ASN A 1025 -5.84 4.46 45.55
N LEU A 1026 -4.60 4.97 45.66
CA LEU A 1026 -4.11 5.55 46.92
C LEU A 1026 -5.08 6.66 47.42
N PRO A 1027 -5.54 6.60 48.67
CA PRO A 1027 -6.42 7.61 49.26
C PRO A 1027 -5.61 8.79 49.82
N SER A 1028 -4.97 9.55 48.93
CA SER A 1028 -4.31 10.83 49.24
C SER A 1028 -5.03 11.98 48.50
N SER A 1029 -5.03 13.17 49.10
CA SER A 1029 -5.78 14.35 48.63
C SER A 1029 -5.30 14.91 47.28
N ASP A 1030 -4.02 14.77 46.95
CA ASP A 1030 -3.38 15.41 45.80
C ASP A 1030 -3.56 14.63 44.48
N LYS A 1031 -4.81 14.36 44.10
CA LYS A 1031 -5.16 13.63 42.87
C LYS A 1031 -5.04 14.47 41.60
N LEU A 1032 -3.81 14.88 41.28
CA LEU A 1032 -3.42 15.08 39.88
C LEU A 1032 -3.37 13.72 39.18
N GLU A 1033 -4.54 13.24 38.75
CA GLU A 1033 -4.69 12.11 37.82
C GLU A 1033 -3.68 12.26 36.66
N LYS A 1034 -2.72 11.34 36.54
CA LYS A 1034 -1.59 11.46 35.59
C LYS A 1034 -2.04 11.40 34.11
N PRO A 1035 -1.29 12.01 33.17
CA PRO A 1035 -1.46 11.75 31.72
C PRO A 1035 -0.98 10.34 31.37
N ASP A 1036 -1.31 9.85 30.18
CA ASP A 1036 -1.06 8.44 29.81
C ASP A 1036 0.37 8.16 29.35
N ILE A 1037 0.93 9.08 28.53
CA ILE A 1037 2.22 8.92 27.88
C ILE A 1037 3.03 10.21 28.00
N GLU A 1038 4.30 10.06 28.37
CA GLU A 1038 5.33 11.10 28.26
C GLU A 1038 6.31 10.77 27.13
N PHE A 1039 6.81 11.80 26.43
CA PHE A 1039 7.88 11.66 25.44
C PHE A 1039 8.70 12.96 25.31
N GLN A 1040 9.87 12.87 24.69
CA GLN A 1040 10.77 14.00 24.40
C GLN A 1040 10.58 14.51 22.97
N TYR A 1041 10.56 15.82 22.80
CA TYR A 1041 10.66 16.48 21.50
C TYR A 1041 11.38 17.82 21.63
N LYS A 1042 12.40 18.06 20.80
CA LYS A 1042 13.24 19.27 20.81
C LYS A 1042 13.74 19.64 22.23
N ASN A 1043 14.22 18.63 22.97
CA ASN A 1043 14.74 18.74 24.34
C ASN A 1043 13.72 19.21 25.40
N ALA A 1044 12.42 19.05 25.14
CA ALA A 1044 11.35 19.26 26.12
C ALA A 1044 10.46 18.02 26.26
N THR A 1045 9.98 17.76 27.48
CA THR A 1045 9.00 16.71 27.76
C THR A 1045 7.59 17.17 27.34
N TYR A 1046 6.92 16.33 26.56
CA TYR A 1046 5.52 16.47 26.15
C TYR A 1046 4.68 15.37 26.80
N VAL A 1047 3.42 15.67 27.08
CA VAL A 1047 2.44 14.71 27.62
C VAL A 1047 1.30 14.49 26.64
N LEU A 1048 0.89 13.23 26.48
CA LEU A 1048 -0.25 12.82 25.68
C LEU A 1048 -1.25 12.09 26.59
N ASP A 1049 -2.51 12.47 26.46
CA ASP A 1049 -3.64 11.90 27.21
C ASP A 1049 -4.74 11.49 26.22
N VAL A 1050 -5.29 10.29 26.39
CA VAL A 1050 -6.30 9.69 25.50
C VAL A 1050 -7.67 9.79 26.16
N THR A 1051 -8.68 10.27 25.45
CA THR A 1051 -10.04 10.36 25.98
C THR A 1051 -11.09 10.11 24.91
N PHE A 1052 -12.08 9.26 25.20
CA PHE A 1052 -13.22 9.02 24.33
C PHE A 1052 -14.40 9.93 24.67
N ALA A 1053 -14.92 10.67 23.70
CA ALA A 1053 -16.01 11.63 23.88
C ALA A 1053 -17.12 11.51 22.80
N VAL A 1054 -18.32 11.96 23.16
CA VAL A 1054 -19.42 12.25 22.21
C VAL A 1054 -19.32 13.68 21.70
N GLU A 1055 -19.87 13.95 20.51
CA GLU A 1055 -19.76 15.25 19.82
C GLU A 1055 -20.08 16.44 20.72
N ALA A 1056 -21.21 16.39 21.43
CA ALA A 1056 -21.67 17.44 22.33
C ALA A 1056 -20.67 17.81 23.46
N ASN A 1057 -19.72 16.93 23.77
CA ASN A 1057 -18.70 17.14 24.81
C ASN A 1057 -17.27 17.21 24.25
N ILE A 1058 -17.05 17.06 22.95
CA ILE A 1058 -15.71 16.83 22.37
C ILE A 1058 -14.76 18.03 22.60
N CYS A 1059 -15.29 19.26 22.43
CA CYS A 1059 -14.58 20.50 22.72
C CYS A 1059 -14.26 20.68 24.22
N ASN A 1060 -15.13 20.18 25.10
CA ASN A 1060 -14.98 20.29 26.55
C ASN A 1060 -13.98 19.27 27.09
N ALA A 1061 -13.97 18.04 26.54
CA ALA A 1061 -12.94 17.05 26.83
C ALA A 1061 -11.54 17.56 26.41
N PHE A 1062 -11.43 18.14 25.21
CA PHE A 1062 -10.17 18.71 24.71
C PHE A 1062 -9.65 19.84 25.62
N LYS A 1063 -10.49 20.85 25.90
CA LYS A 1063 -10.14 21.95 26.81
C LYS A 1063 -9.80 21.46 28.23
N GLY A 1064 -10.59 20.52 28.76
CA GLY A 1064 -10.45 20.00 30.11
C GLY A 1064 -9.10 19.34 30.34
N LYS A 1065 -8.57 18.58 29.36
CA LYS A 1065 -7.23 17.99 29.48
C LYS A 1065 -6.10 19.03 29.38
N ILE A 1066 -6.24 20.09 28.59
CA ILE A 1066 -5.27 21.22 28.62
C ILE A 1066 -5.29 21.88 30.00
N LEU A 1067 -6.46 22.27 30.52
CA LEU A 1067 -6.58 22.89 31.84
C LEU A 1067 -6.03 22.00 32.98
N LYS A 1068 -6.26 20.69 32.89
CA LYS A 1068 -5.82 19.69 33.87
C LYS A 1068 -4.30 19.55 33.99
N TYR A 1069 -3.57 19.67 32.87
CA TYR A 1069 -2.11 19.41 32.81
C TYR A 1069 -1.28 20.66 32.53
N GLY A 1070 -1.88 21.73 32.03
CA GLY A 1070 -1.21 22.95 31.56
C GLY A 1070 -0.43 23.66 32.67
N GLY A 1071 -1.00 23.71 33.88
CA GLY A 1071 -0.31 24.24 35.07
C GLY A 1071 0.92 23.43 35.51
N THR A 1072 1.11 22.20 35.03
CA THR A 1072 2.24 21.32 35.38
C THR A 1072 3.27 21.24 34.25
N TYR A 1073 2.84 21.12 33.00
CA TYR A 1073 3.72 20.87 31.84
C TYR A 1073 3.85 22.08 30.88
N GLY A 1074 2.94 23.06 30.99
CA GLY A 1074 2.69 24.13 30.03
C GLY A 1074 1.68 23.71 28.96
N ASP A 1075 0.66 24.54 28.69
CA ASP A 1075 -0.42 24.27 27.72
C ASP A 1075 0.09 23.82 26.34
N ASN A 1076 1.22 24.36 25.89
CA ASN A 1076 1.86 24.05 24.61
C ASN A 1076 2.64 22.71 24.59
N ARG A 1077 2.69 21.99 25.72
CA ARG A 1077 3.28 20.64 25.85
C ARG A 1077 2.26 19.54 26.15
N VAL A 1078 0.99 19.90 26.35
CA VAL A 1078 -0.12 18.97 26.54
C VAL A 1078 -0.73 18.63 25.20
N ILE A 1079 -0.90 17.35 24.88
CA ILE A 1079 -1.54 16.87 23.66
C ILE A 1079 -2.79 16.06 24.04
N PRO A 1080 -3.99 16.68 24.10
CA PRO A 1080 -5.23 15.95 24.26
C PRO A 1080 -5.55 15.18 22.98
N LEU A 1081 -5.56 13.86 23.05
CA LEU A 1081 -6.07 12.99 21.99
C LEU A 1081 -7.52 12.63 22.31
N VAL A 1082 -8.45 13.41 21.76
CA VAL A 1082 -9.88 13.16 21.90
C VAL A 1082 -10.37 12.31 20.72
N LEU A 1083 -10.81 11.10 21.04
CA LEU A 1083 -11.36 10.10 20.13
C LEU A 1083 -12.90 10.11 20.19
N ARG A 1084 -13.56 9.84 19.06
CA ARG A 1084 -15.00 9.61 19.01
C ARG A 1084 -15.32 8.12 19.07
N TYR A 1085 -16.51 7.81 19.57
CA TYR A 1085 -17.04 6.44 19.60
C TYR A 1085 -17.33 5.85 18.20
N ASN A 1086 -17.38 6.66 17.14
CA ASN A 1086 -17.43 6.20 15.74
C ASN A 1086 -16.04 5.94 15.12
N GLY A 1087 -14.98 5.91 15.92
CA GLY A 1087 -13.61 5.68 15.47
C GLY A 1087 -12.84 6.92 15.04
N THR A 1088 -13.50 8.00 14.65
CA THR A 1088 -12.82 9.22 14.15
C THR A 1088 -12.14 10.02 15.27
N VAL A 1089 -11.16 10.85 14.89
CA VAL A 1089 -10.40 11.71 15.83
C VAL A 1089 -10.93 13.15 15.80
N TYR A 1090 -10.83 13.88 16.91
CA TYR A 1090 -11.09 15.33 16.93
C TYR A 1090 -10.02 16.08 16.14
N GLU A 1091 -10.45 17.02 15.28
CA GLU A 1091 -9.57 17.74 14.34
C GLU A 1091 -8.40 18.46 15.05
N LYS A 1092 -8.66 19.14 16.17
CA LYS A 1092 -7.61 19.84 16.93
C LYS A 1092 -6.59 18.89 17.55
N SER A 1093 -7.03 17.70 17.97
CA SER A 1093 -6.13 16.63 18.41
C SER A 1093 -5.23 16.17 17.26
N MET A 1094 -5.78 15.99 16.05
CA MET A 1094 -4.97 15.64 14.87
C MET A 1094 -3.99 16.72 14.46
N ASN A 1095 -4.38 18.00 14.52
CA ASN A 1095 -3.49 19.12 14.16
C ASN A 1095 -2.32 19.24 15.14
N MET A 1096 -2.55 19.04 16.44
CA MET A 1096 -1.46 18.95 17.43
C MET A 1096 -0.59 17.70 17.24
N LEU A 1097 -1.20 16.52 17.07
CA LEU A 1097 -0.46 15.27 16.87
C LEU A 1097 0.43 15.32 15.62
N THR A 1098 -0.08 15.82 14.49
CA THR A 1098 0.71 15.96 13.25
C THR A 1098 1.91 16.90 13.42
N THR A 1099 1.82 17.88 14.34
CA THR A 1099 2.89 18.85 14.63
C THR A 1099 4.02 18.27 15.50
N PHE A 1100 3.71 17.35 16.42
CA PHE A 1100 4.66 16.81 17.40
C PHE A 1100 5.07 15.35 17.14
N LEU A 1101 4.13 14.54 16.66
CA LEU A 1101 4.21 13.09 16.42
C LEU A 1101 3.67 12.74 15.01
N PRO A 1102 4.25 13.27 13.91
CA PRO A 1102 3.81 12.99 12.54
C PRO A 1102 3.83 11.51 12.13
N GLU A 1103 4.50 10.65 12.90
CA GLU A 1103 4.39 9.20 12.77
C GLU A 1103 2.98 8.66 13.08
N ILE A 1104 2.16 9.36 13.88
CA ILE A 1104 0.78 9.01 14.24
C ILE A 1104 -0.19 9.68 13.25
N THR A 1105 -0.68 8.90 12.29
CA THR A 1105 -1.66 9.37 11.29
C THR A 1105 -3.11 9.16 11.75
N ASP A 1106 -4.05 9.94 11.20
CA ASP A 1106 -5.50 9.68 11.36
C ASP A 1106 -5.83 8.21 10.99
N SER A 1107 -5.31 7.74 9.85
CA SER A 1107 -5.51 6.36 9.39
C SER A 1107 -4.98 5.29 10.35
N PHE A 1108 -3.99 5.61 11.19
CA PHE A 1108 -3.53 4.73 12.26
C PHE A 1108 -4.48 4.79 13.46
N LEU A 1109 -4.86 5.99 13.89
CA LEU A 1109 -5.75 6.17 15.05
C LEU A 1109 -7.14 5.62 14.77
N SER A 1110 -7.76 5.99 13.65
CA SER A 1110 -9.08 5.50 13.24
C SER A 1110 -9.12 3.97 13.07
N LYS A 1111 -8.07 3.37 12.48
CA LYS A 1111 -7.87 1.90 12.42
C LYS A 1111 -7.91 1.26 13.81
N HIS A 1112 -7.14 1.79 14.76
CA HIS A 1112 -7.03 1.19 16.09
C HIS A 1112 -8.24 1.53 16.98
N CYS A 1113 -8.87 2.69 16.79
CA CYS A 1113 -10.04 3.14 17.55
C CYS A 1113 -11.28 2.28 17.24
N CYS A 1114 -11.57 2.02 15.96
CA CYS A 1114 -12.64 1.09 15.58
C CYS A 1114 -12.40 -0.32 16.16
N LEU A 1115 -11.17 -0.83 16.14
CA LEU A 1115 -10.87 -2.15 16.72
C LEU A 1115 -10.92 -2.15 18.25
N ALA A 1116 -10.59 -1.03 18.92
CA ALA A 1116 -10.76 -0.88 20.36
C ALA A 1116 -12.24 -1.02 20.77
N VAL A 1117 -13.15 -0.38 20.03
CA VAL A 1117 -14.60 -0.50 20.23
C VAL A 1117 -15.06 -1.96 20.05
N ALA A 1118 -14.67 -2.62 18.96
CA ALA A 1118 -15.06 -4.01 18.69
C ALA A 1118 -14.54 -4.98 19.77
N ARG A 1119 -13.24 -4.93 20.11
CA ARG A 1119 -12.64 -5.83 21.11
C ARG A 1119 -13.23 -5.67 22.49
N ALA A 1120 -13.47 -4.44 22.93
CA ALA A 1120 -14.09 -4.21 24.22
C ALA A 1120 -15.56 -4.66 24.27
N ASN A 1121 -16.23 -4.79 23.11
CA ASN A 1121 -17.56 -5.41 23.03
C ASN A 1121 -17.46 -6.95 23.09
N GLU A 1122 -16.40 -7.55 22.55
CA GLU A 1122 -16.11 -8.98 22.70
C GLU A 1122 -15.73 -9.34 24.15
N GLU A 1123 -14.83 -8.57 24.78
CA GLU A 1123 -14.50 -8.72 26.21
C GLU A 1123 -15.72 -8.44 27.12
N ALA A 1124 -16.59 -7.50 26.74
CA ALA A 1124 -17.88 -7.32 27.41
C ALA A 1124 -18.74 -8.58 27.33
N LYS A 1125 -18.94 -9.17 26.13
CA LYS A 1125 -19.70 -10.42 25.94
C LYS A 1125 -19.15 -11.54 26.82
N LEU A 1126 -17.83 -11.75 26.84
CA LEU A 1126 -17.21 -12.77 27.68
C LEU A 1126 -17.48 -12.52 29.18
N HIS A 1127 -17.43 -11.26 29.63
CA HIS A 1127 -17.78 -10.90 31.01
C HIS A 1127 -19.28 -11.10 31.30
N TYR A 1128 -20.19 -10.74 30.38
CA TYR A 1128 -21.63 -11.04 30.50
C TYR A 1128 -21.88 -12.54 30.60
N THR A 1129 -21.32 -13.35 29.71
CA THR A 1129 -21.46 -14.82 29.73
C THR A 1129 -20.94 -15.41 31.03
N SER A 1130 -19.80 -14.93 31.54
CA SER A 1130 -19.29 -15.35 32.85
C SER A 1130 -20.24 -14.96 34.00
N LEU A 1131 -20.77 -13.74 34.02
CA LEU A 1131 -21.74 -13.30 35.04
C LEU A 1131 -23.06 -14.09 34.97
N ILE A 1132 -23.55 -14.40 33.77
CA ILE A 1132 -24.78 -15.19 33.56
C ILE A 1132 -24.55 -16.65 33.96
N THR A 1133 -23.42 -17.25 33.57
CA THR A 1133 -23.04 -18.61 33.99
C THR A 1133 -22.93 -18.70 35.51
N ASN A 1134 -22.30 -17.72 36.16
CA ASN A 1134 -22.19 -17.66 37.61
C ASN A 1134 -23.58 -17.49 38.27
N ALA A 1135 -24.41 -16.58 37.78
CA ALA A 1135 -25.77 -16.36 38.31
C ALA A 1135 -26.70 -17.56 38.11
N LEU A 1136 -26.57 -18.29 36.99
CA LEU A 1136 -27.28 -19.57 36.76
C LEU A 1136 -26.75 -20.68 37.67
N HIS A 1137 -25.44 -20.70 37.94
CA HIS A 1137 -24.83 -21.64 38.88
C HIS A 1137 -25.29 -21.38 40.32
N GLU A 1138 -25.23 -20.12 40.78
CA GLU A 1138 -25.74 -19.65 42.07
C GLU A 1138 -27.25 -19.88 42.20
N GLY A 1139 -28.04 -19.58 41.17
CA GLY A 1139 -29.48 -19.87 41.13
C GLY A 1139 -29.78 -21.36 41.17
N THR A 1140 -28.97 -22.20 40.51
CA THR A 1140 -29.08 -23.66 40.56
C THR A 1140 -28.74 -24.20 41.96
N ILE A 1141 -27.71 -23.63 42.61
CA ILE A 1141 -27.35 -23.94 44.00
C ILE A 1141 -28.48 -23.53 44.94
N ALA A 1142 -28.98 -22.29 44.86
CA ALA A 1142 -30.09 -21.80 45.67
C ALA A 1142 -31.39 -22.59 45.45
N THR A 1143 -31.68 -23.02 44.23
CA THR A 1143 -32.84 -23.88 43.94
C THR A 1143 -32.67 -25.27 44.55
N LYS A 1144 -31.50 -25.89 44.44
CA LYS A 1144 -31.20 -27.18 45.08
C LYS A 1144 -31.19 -27.09 46.61
N GLN A 1145 -30.71 -25.98 47.17
CA GLN A 1145 -30.75 -25.69 48.60
C GLN A 1145 -32.19 -25.56 49.07
N GLY A 1146 -33.01 -24.70 48.44
CA GLY A 1146 -34.43 -24.55 48.79
C GLY A 1146 -35.27 -25.82 48.58
N GLN A 1147 -34.88 -26.72 47.68
CA GLN A 1147 -35.49 -28.05 47.58
C GLN A 1147 -35.05 -28.98 48.72
N ARG A 1148 -33.76 -29.00 49.09
CA ARG A 1148 -33.25 -29.71 50.28
C ARG A 1148 -33.91 -29.21 51.56
N ASP A 1149 -34.03 -27.90 51.76
CA ASP A 1149 -34.63 -27.30 52.94
C ASP A 1149 -36.14 -27.64 53.04
N ARG A 1150 -36.86 -27.70 51.91
CA ARG A 1150 -38.25 -28.17 51.84
C ARG A 1150 -38.41 -29.66 52.15
N GLN A 1151 -37.42 -30.48 51.81
CA GLN A 1151 -37.42 -31.90 52.18
C GLN A 1151 -37.03 -32.11 53.66
N ALA A 1152 -36.01 -31.40 54.14
CA ALA A 1152 -35.49 -31.51 55.51
C ALA A 1152 -36.45 -30.96 56.57
N THR A 1153 -37.24 -29.92 56.27
CA THR A 1153 -38.15 -29.31 57.26
C THR A 1153 -39.45 -30.10 57.48
N GLY A 1154 -39.81 -31.04 56.62
CA GLY A 1154 -40.92 -31.99 56.82
C GLY A 1154 -42.34 -31.40 56.99
N ARG A 1155 -42.51 -30.08 56.87
CA ARG A 1155 -43.79 -29.40 57.16
C ARG A 1155 -44.74 -29.49 55.98
N ARG A 1156 -45.84 -30.24 56.15
CA ARG A 1156 -47.06 -30.08 55.33
C ARG A 1156 -47.48 -28.61 55.33
N ALA A 1157 -47.95 -28.11 54.19
CA ALA A 1157 -48.50 -26.77 54.08
C ALA A 1157 -49.67 -26.58 55.08
N PRO A 1158 -49.77 -25.44 55.77
CA PRO A 1158 -50.93 -25.15 56.61
C PRO A 1158 -52.19 -25.01 55.73
N ARG A 1159 -53.33 -25.48 56.23
CA ARG A 1159 -54.64 -25.19 55.63
C ARG A 1159 -54.88 -23.67 55.69
N ALA A 1160 -55.41 -23.10 54.62
CA ALA A 1160 -55.88 -21.72 54.62
C ALA A 1160 -57.10 -21.56 55.57
N PRO A 1161 -57.19 -20.47 56.35
CA PRO A 1161 -58.36 -20.15 57.15
C PRO A 1161 -59.47 -19.49 56.29
N PRO A 1162 -60.76 -19.57 56.71
CA PRO A 1162 -61.88 -18.97 55.99
C PRO A 1162 -62.24 -17.55 56.48
N GLY A 1163 -62.69 -16.68 55.56
CA GLY A 1163 -63.26 -15.35 55.86
C GLY A 1163 -62.24 -14.23 56.14
N LEU A 1164 -62.55 -12.95 55.97
CA LEU A 1164 -63.74 -12.27 55.42
C LEU A 1164 -63.30 -10.93 54.76
N GLU A 1165 -64.09 -10.46 53.77
CA GLU A 1165 -64.42 -9.07 53.36
C GLU A 1165 -63.33 -7.94 53.35
N GLY A 1166 -63.26 -7.07 52.31
CA GLY A 1166 -64.06 -6.98 51.08
C GLY A 1166 -63.88 -5.66 50.29
N VAL A 1167 -64.87 -5.34 49.42
CA VAL A 1167 -65.11 -4.10 48.65
C VAL A 1167 -64.38 -3.90 47.29
N GLY A 1168 -65.16 -3.76 46.20
CA GLY A 1168 -64.78 -3.12 44.91
C GLY A 1168 -64.13 -4.03 43.84
N ALA A 1169 -64.80 -4.80 42.97
CA ALA A 1169 -66.12 -4.74 42.31
C ALA A 1169 -66.21 -3.92 40.99
N ARG A 1170 -65.99 -4.58 39.84
CA ARG A 1170 -66.82 -4.57 38.60
C ARG A 1170 -66.20 -5.48 37.49
N GLN A 1171 -66.90 -6.54 37.08
CA GLN A 1171 -67.73 -6.69 35.86
C GLN A 1171 -66.88 -6.79 34.56
N GLU A 1172 -66.74 -7.99 33.96
CA GLU A 1172 -67.60 -8.61 32.90
C GLU A 1172 -66.98 -8.39 31.49
N GLY A 1173 -66.93 -9.37 30.57
CA GLY A 1173 -67.37 -10.77 30.70
C GLY A 1173 -66.87 -11.71 29.58
N GLU A 1174 -67.28 -12.96 29.74
CA GLU A 1174 -67.50 -14.08 28.78
C GLU A 1174 -67.17 -13.93 27.28
N ALA A 1175 -66.51 -14.97 26.72
CA ALA A 1175 -67.04 -15.80 25.63
C ALA A 1175 -66.19 -17.07 25.39
N GLN A 1176 -66.76 -18.10 24.76
CA GLN A 1176 -66.14 -19.39 24.42
C GLN A 1176 -65.84 -19.49 22.90
N GLY A 1177 -64.89 -20.35 22.45
CA GLY A 1177 -64.62 -20.49 21.01
C GLY A 1177 -63.54 -21.50 20.55
N TYR A 1178 -63.90 -22.78 20.54
CA TYR A 1178 -63.37 -23.91 19.73
C TYR A 1178 -62.05 -23.82 18.91
N ALA A 1179 -61.13 -24.74 19.27
CA ALA A 1179 -60.49 -25.77 18.42
C ALA A 1179 -59.44 -25.46 17.32
N GLN A 1180 -58.35 -26.27 17.38
CA GLN A 1180 -57.52 -26.83 16.27
C GLN A 1180 -56.69 -25.86 15.38
N SER A 1181 -55.48 -26.21 14.91
CA SER A 1181 -54.59 -27.35 15.20
C SER A 1181 -53.10 -27.02 14.96
N ASP A 1182 -52.22 -27.95 15.35
CA ASP A 1182 -50.88 -28.23 14.82
C ASP A 1182 -49.80 -27.13 14.73
N GLY A 1183 -48.81 -27.26 15.61
CA GLY A 1183 -47.47 -27.65 15.14
C GLY A 1183 -46.47 -26.56 14.71
N LEU A 1184 -45.64 -26.14 15.67
CA LEU A 1184 -44.17 -26.22 15.53
C LEU A 1184 -43.49 -26.00 16.89
N GLY A 1185 -42.60 -26.92 17.28
CA GLY A 1185 -41.88 -26.83 18.56
C GLY A 1185 -40.69 -25.88 18.49
N VAL A 1186 -40.73 -24.79 19.27
CA VAL A 1186 -39.53 -23.97 19.53
C VAL A 1186 -38.78 -24.58 20.71
N THR A 1187 -37.67 -25.28 20.44
CA THR A 1187 -36.71 -25.66 21.48
C THR A 1187 -35.99 -24.42 21.99
N VAL A 1188 -36.19 -24.12 23.27
CA VAL A 1188 -35.45 -23.08 23.98
C VAL A 1188 -34.10 -23.66 24.41
N ASP A 1189 -33.04 -23.30 23.69
CA ASP A 1189 -31.65 -23.54 24.11
C ASP A 1189 -31.05 -22.33 24.85
N ASN A 1190 -30.07 -22.59 25.72
CA ASN A 1190 -29.54 -21.65 26.72
C ASN A 1190 -28.25 -20.93 26.27
#